data_AF-A0A6L7YNB3-F1
#
_entry.id   AF-A0A6L7YNB3-F1
#
_cell.length_a   1.000
_cell.length_b   1.000
_cell.length_c   1.000
_cell.angle_alpha   90.00
_cell.angle_beta   90.00
_cell.angle_gamma   90.00
#
_symmetry.space_group_name_H-M   'P 1'
#
loop_
_entity.id
_entity.type
_entity.pdbx_description
1 polymer ?
#
loop_
_entity_poly.entity_id
_entity_poly.type
_entity_poly.pdbx_seq_one_letter_code
_entity_poly.pdbx_strand_id
1 'polypeptide(L)'
;MDVEAFLDAVQKMPWYMEQIVHGEDVPARGAHYGSLDSPLDRRLERGLKDSGIDALYTHQTDAINALRNGRNVIVSTGTASGKSLCYNLPVLEELLQDRTSSAMYIFPTKALAQDQRKALGRLIPKSARLRYDIFDGDTPTRERGGIRRSARLLITNPDMLHVGILPHHRLWYQRLRSLRYVVIDEAHVYRGVFGSHVANIIRRLRRICERLGSSPQFILCSATIANPAEHAERLTGLPFEVVDNDGSPYGGKDFLFWNPPMLDLATGSRRSTNTESAQLFAELLRRYVRTMTFVRSRRAAELLYVYARDNLKLSHPDVAKRVMPYRASYLPEDRRAIERDLAQGRLLGITTTNAMELGIDIGDLDATLLTGYPGTIASAWQQAGRSGRSGHRSLSVLVAHDNPLDQYLMRHPEAFFGKSHESARVSPGNPYILKPHLLCAAYEAPLVMEDTAYFGAELLWHAEELVEDGLLHVRNSRWYLSADIDYPAGEVNIRSASARTYSLVEKDSGVILETVEELSAFMQLHPGGIYLHQGEQYLITDLDMELGVAYAVQTDVPYYTQARDYTDTRILRQFRQRQAGKTQAYLGEVSVTTSVVGFKRVAHITEESLGEEYVDLPPQSYDTISLWFDVPEDTLEYIRRNRLDLMGGLHAVEHAAIGVLPLFAMCDRNDIGGISTPLHPDTGRPQVFIHDGIPGGVGITEHGYDIIEELWGATLQVISECPCESGCPGCIQSPKCGNNNEPLNKGVAELI
;
A
#
# COMPACT_ATOMS: atom_id res chain seq x y z
N MET A 1 3.56 31.54 0.96
CA MET A 1 3.55 31.67 -0.51
C MET A 1 2.25 32.33 -0.92
N ASP A 2 2.27 33.22 -1.92
CA ASP A 2 1.04 33.71 -2.57
C ASP A 2 0.71 32.75 -3.73
N VAL A 3 -0.29 31.89 -3.53
CA VAL A 3 -0.65 30.84 -4.49
C VAL A 3 -1.30 31.45 -5.73
N GLU A 4 -2.16 32.45 -5.57
CA GLU A 4 -2.84 33.12 -6.67
C GLU A 4 -1.83 33.78 -7.61
N ALA A 5 -0.87 34.55 -7.06
CA ALA A 5 0.20 35.16 -7.85
C ALA A 5 1.10 34.13 -8.54
N PHE A 6 1.32 32.96 -7.93
CA PHE A 6 2.07 31.88 -8.56
C PHE A 6 1.32 31.29 -9.77
N LEU A 7 0.02 31.00 -9.61
CA LEU A 7 -0.80 30.42 -10.68
C LEU A 7 -0.96 31.38 -11.84
N ASP A 8 -1.20 32.67 -11.57
CA ASP A 8 -1.23 33.73 -12.58
C ASP A 8 0.06 33.80 -13.41
N ALA A 9 1.21 33.56 -12.77
CA ALA A 9 2.49 33.57 -13.46
C ALA A 9 2.69 32.31 -14.31
N VAL A 10 2.28 31.14 -13.81
CA VAL A 10 2.37 29.86 -14.53
C VAL A 10 1.44 29.86 -15.76
N GLN A 11 0.22 30.36 -15.63
CA GLN A 11 -0.76 30.42 -16.73
C GLN A 11 -0.33 31.32 -17.89
N LYS A 12 0.60 32.26 -17.65
CA LYS A 12 1.18 33.14 -18.68
C LYS A 12 2.40 32.53 -19.38
N MET A 13 2.86 31.34 -18.97
CA MET A 13 4.04 30.71 -19.55
C MET A 13 3.71 29.99 -20.87
N PRO A 14 4.65 29.96 -21.84
CA PRO A 14 4.39 29.36 -23.16
C PRO A 14 4.07 27.86 -23.15
N TRP A 15 4.49 27.14 -22.11
CA TRP A 15 4.27 25.70 -21.99
C TRP A 15 2.93 25.36 -21.32
N TYR A 16 2.22 26.36 -20.81
CA TYR A 16 0.87 26.22 -20.26
C TYR A 16 -0.16 26.16 -21.41
N MET A 17 -0.94 25.08 -21.42
CA MET A 17 -1.98 24.74 -22.37
C MET A 17 -3.19 24.18 -21.60
N GLU A 18 -3.66 24.94 -20.59
CA GLU A 18 -4.84 24.63 -19.77
C GLU A 18 -4.73 23.36 -18.91
N GLN A 19 -3.54 23.07 -18.38
CA GLN A 19 -3.33 21.88 -17.56
C GLN A 19 -4.02 21.89 -16.19
N ILE A 20 -4.35 23.06 -15.63
CA ILE A 20 -5.07 23.13 -14.35
C ILE A 20 -6.54 22.80 -14.64
N VAL A 21 -6.95 21.57 -14.33
CA VAL A 21 -8.30 21.07 -14.60
C VAL A 21 -9.24 21.21 -13.40
N HIS A 22 -8.69 21.29 -12.19
CA HIS A 22 -9.44 21.56 -10.96
C HIS A 22 -8.57 22.31 -9.94
N GLY A 23 -9.17 23.21 -9.18
CA GLY A 23 -8.57 23.86 -8.02
C GLY A 23 -9.54 23.83 -6.85
N GLU A 24 -9.12 23.17 -5.76
CA GLU A 24 -9.89 23.03 -4.53
C GLU A 24 -9.29 23.93 -3.43
N ASP A 25 -10.13 24.78 -2.84
CA ASP A 25 -9.78 25.50 -1.61
C ASP A 25 -10.21 24.65 -0.40
N VAL A 26 -9.25 23.94 0.21
CA VAL A 26 -9.51 23.21 1.45
C VAL A 26 -9.48 24.22 2.60
N PRO A 27 -10.63 24.51 3.26
CA PRO A 27 -10.73 25.62 4.18
C PRO A 27 -9.93 25.37 5.47
N ALA A 28 -9.42 26.45 6.05
CA ALA A 28 -8.85 26.39 7.39
C ALA A 28 -9.93 26.06 8.43
N ARG A 29 -9.58 25.29 9.45
CA ARG A 29 -10.46 24.90 10.56
C ARG A 29 -9.82 25.25 11.90
N GLY A 30 -10.62 25.83 12.80
CA GLY A 30 -10.20 26.10 14.17
C GLY A 30 -10.10 24.83 15.02
N ALA A 31 -9.41 24.91 16.15
CA ALA A 31 -9.37 23.82 17.12
C ALA A 31 -10.71 23.65 17.84
N HIS A 32 -11.17 22.41 17.97
CA HIS A 32 -12.29 22.01 18.81
C HIS A 32 -11.78 21.17 19.98
N TYR A 33 -12.01 21.65 21.19
CA TYR A 33 -11.55 21.00 22.42
C TYR A 33 -12.67 20.21 23.08
N GLY A 34 -12.31 19.08 23.69
CA GLY A 34 -13.22 18.25 24.48
C GLY A 34 -12.86 18.24 25.95
N SER A 35 -13.65 17.53 26.75
CA SER A 35 -13.43 17.35 28.19
C SER A 35 -13.34 15.87 28.56
N LEU A 36 -12.42 15.54 29.46
CA LEU A 36 -12.33 14.19 30.02
C LEU A 36 -13.37 13.98 31.13
N ASP A 37 -13.90 12.76 31.23
CA ASP A 37 -14.86 12.38 32.28
C ASP A 37 -14.22 12.40 33.68
N SER A 38 -12.89 12.26 33.72
CA SER A 38 -12.08 12.33 34.93
C SER A 38 -10.73 12.98 34.63
N PRO A 39 -10.14 13.73 35.58
CA PRO A 39 -8.85 14.40 35.37
C PRO A 39 -7.73 13.39 35.08
N LEU A 40 -6.65 13.85 34.44
CA LEU A 40 -5.47 13.02 34.19
C LEU A 40 -4.61 12.93 35.46
N ASP A 41 -3.71 11.94 35.51
CA ASP A 41 -2.63 11.96 36.49
C ASP A 41 -1.86 13.29 36.43
N ARG A 42 -1.67 13.95 37.58
CA ARG A 42 -1.00 15.26 37.70
C ARG A 42 0.38 15.30 37.04
N ARG A 43 1.08 14.16 36.97
CA ARG A 43 2.39 14.04 36.30
C ARG A 43 2.25 14.22 34.79
N LEU A 44 1.18 13.70 34.19
CA LEU A 44 0.88 13.82 32.77
C LEU A 44 0.33 15.21 32.44
N GLU A 45 -0.54 15.78 33.28
CA GLU A 45 -1.01 17.16 33.12
C GLU A 45 0.16 18.15 33.06
N ARG A 46 1.16 17.96 33.94
CA ARG A 46 2.39 18.75 33.91
C ARG A 46 3.20 18.52 32.63
N GLY A 47 3.37 17.26 32.21
CA GLY A 47 4.09 16.94 30.98
C GLY A 47 3.43 17.53 29.72
N LEU A 48 2.10 17.59 29.69
CA LEU A 48 1.33 18.25 28.63
C LEU A 48 1.58 19.76 28.62
N LYS A 49 1.47 20.43 29.78
CA LYS A 49 1.76 21.87 29.91
C LYS A 49 3.20 22.22 29.54
N ASP A 50 4.17 21.44 30.00
CA ASP A 50 5.59 21.61 29.67
C ASP A 50 5.84 21.41 28.15
N SER A 51 4.94 20.69 27.46
CA SER A 51 4.96 20.49 26.01
C SER A 51 4.10 21.51 25.23
N GLY A 52 3.54 22.52 25.90
CA GLY A 52 2.70 23.55 25.27
C GLY A 52 1.28 23.09 24.91
N ILE A 53 0.78 22.04 25.56
CA ILE A 53 -0.56 21.50 25.33
C ILE A 53 -1.45 21.86 26.52
N ASP A 54 -2.30 22.87 26.35
CA ASP A 54 -3.19 23.38 27.40
C ASP A 54 -4.57 22.69 27.42
N ALA A 55 -5.01 22.14 26.28
CA ALA A 55 -6.29 21.47 26.13
C ALA A 55 -6.20 20.33 25.11
N LEU A 56 -7.07 19.33 25.26
CA LEU A 56 -7.16 18.17 24.39
C LEU A 56 -8.26 18.35 23.35
N TYR A 57 -8.01 17.90 22.12
CA TYR A 57 -9.01 17.93 21.07
C TYR A 57 -10.14 16.92 21.33
N THR A 58 -11.31 17.13 20.71
CA THR A 58 -12.49 16.26 20.87
C THR A 58 -12.16 14.78 20.65
N HIS A 59 -11.53 14.43 19.52
CA HIS A 59 -11.13 13.04 19.24
C HIS A 59 -10.15 12.46 20.28
N GLN A 60 -9.34 13.30 20.93
CA GLN A 60 -8.42 12.84 21.98
C GLN A 60 -9.19 12.50 23.24
N THR A 61 -10.12 13.35 23.67
CA THR A 61 -10.94 13.09 24.85
C THR A 61 -11.89 11.92 24.65
N ASP A 62 -12.52 11.82 23.48
CA ASP A 62 -13.44 10.73 23.13
C ASP A 62 -12.71 9.37 23.19
N ALA A 63 -11.52 9.30 22.60
CA ALA A 63 -10.69 8.10 22.65
C ALA A 63 -10.26 7.74 24.08
N ILE A 64 -9.81 8.71 24.88
CA ILE A 64 -9.37 8.46 26.27
C ILE A 64 -10.52 7.96 27.13
N ASN A 65 -11.69 8.59 27.05
CA ASN A 65 -12.87 8.19 27.81
C ASN A 65 -13.34 6.79 27.39
N ALA A 66 -13.37 6.49 26.09
CA ALA A 66 -13.68 5.14 25.60
C ALA A 66 -12.70 4.07 26.09
N LEU A 67 -11.40 4.37 26.08
CA LEU A 67 -10.37 3.46 26.57
C LEU A 67 -10.48 3.20 28.07
N ARG A 68 -10.75 4.23 28.87
CA ARG A 68 -11.00 4.10 30.32
C ARG A 68 -12.23 3.25 30.63
N ASN A 69 -13.21 3.22 29.73
CA ASN A 69 -14.38 2.33 29.82
C ASN A 69 -14.12 0.90 29.32
N GLY A 70 -12.86 0.53 29.05
CA GLY A 70 -12.46 -0.82 28.64
C GLY A 70 -12.77 -1.16 27.19
N ARG A 71 -13.13 -0.18 26.35
CA ARG A 71 -13.46 -0.37 24.94
C ARG A 71 -12.21 -0.30 24.07
N ASN A 72 -12.03 -1.20 23.11
CA ASN A 72 -10.97 -1.00 22.09
C ASN A 72 -11.37 0.16 21.18
N VAL A 73 -10.40 0.96 20.76
CA VAL A 73 -10.69 2.19 19.99
C VAL A 73 -9.86 2.20 18.71
N ILE A 74 -10.49 2.58 17.60
CA ILE A 74 -9.80 3.00 16.38
C ILE A 74 -10.03 4.50 16.15
N VAL A 75 -8.94 5.27 16.15
CA VAL A 75 -8.95 6.70 15.85
C VAL A 75 -8.71 6.89 14.36
N SER A 76 -9.72 7.36 13.64
CA SER A 76 -9.70 7.58 12.19
C SER A 76 -9.81 9.08 11.88
N THR A 77 -8.69 9.78 11.96
CA THR A 77 -8.63 11.25 11.77
C THR A 77 -7.51 11.65 10.81
N GLY A 78 -7.52 12.92 10.37
CA GLY A 78 -6.54 13.47 9.45
C GLY A 78 -5.09 13.34 9.89
N THR A 79 -4.15 13.58 8.97
CA THR A 79 -2.73 13.61 9.30
C THR A 79 -2.42 14.80 10.22
N ALA A 80 -1.41 14.63 11.08
CA ALA A 80 -1.01 15.66 12.06
C ALA A 80 -2.10 16.11 13.07
N SER A 81 -3.21 15.39 13.22
CA SER A 81 -4.29 15.72 14.17
C SER A 81 -3.93 15.53 15.65
N GLY A 82 -2.78 14.93 15.96
CA GLY A 82 -2.37 14.62 17.33
C GLY A 82 -2.85 13.26 17.84
N LYS A 83 -3.12 12.31 16.94
CA LYS A 83 -3.51 10.90 17.26
C LYS A 83 -2.63 10.25 18.33
N SER A 84 -1.34 10.59 18.38
CA SER A 84 -0.42 10.04 19.38
C SER A 84 -0.85 10.27 20.82
N LEU A 85 -1.54 11.38 21.13
CA LEU A 85 -2.05 11.63 22.47
C LEU A 85 -3.21 10.71 22.85
N CYS A 86 -4.01 10.26 21.89
CA CYS A 86 -5.13 9.35 22.12
C CYS A 86 -4.69 8.04 22.77
N TYR A 87 -3.52 7.50 22.37
CA TYR A 87 -2.97 6.28 22.95
C TYR A 87 -1.88 6.53 24.01
N ASN A 88 -1.09 7.61 23.91
CA ASN A 88 -0.04 7.88 24.89
C ASN A 88 -0.62 8.14 26.28
N LEU A 89 -1.65 8.99 26.39
CA LEU A 89 -2.19 9.40 27.67
C LEU A 89 -2.76 8.22 28.49
N PRO A 90 -3.64 7.36 27.96
CA PRO A 90 -4.19 6.24 28.73
C PRO A 90 -3.14 5.17 29.03
N VAL A 91 -2.21 4.91 28.10
CA VAL A 91 -1.12 3.95 28.32
C VAL A 91 -0.18 4.44 29.42
N LEU A 92 0.25 5.70 29.36
CA LEU A 92 1.15 6.25 30.37
C LEU A 92 0.46 6.36 31.72
N GLU A 93 -0.83 6.70 31.76
CA GLU A 93 -1.62 6.72 32.99
C GLU A 93 -1.59 5.35 33.69
N GLU A 94 -1.88 4.27 32.97
CA GLU A 94 -1.79 2.89 33.49
C GLU A 94 -0.37 2.54 33.96
N LEU A 95 0.65 2.82 33.15
CA LEU A 95 2.04 2.48 33.48
C LEU A 95 2.59 3.28 34.68
N LEU A 96 2.02 4.45 34.94
CA LEU A 96 2.37 5.31 36.07
C LEU A 96 1.63 4.94 37.37
N GLN A 97 0.47 4.30 37.27
CA GLN A 97 -0.34 3.83 38.38
C GLN A 97 0.07 2.42 38.83
N ASP A 98 0.11 1.46 37.91
CA ASP A 98 0.59 0.10 38.18
C ASP A 98 2.03 -0.04 37.68
N ARG A 99 2.96 -0.49 38.52
CA ARG A 99 4.37 -0.70 38.15
C ARG A 99 4.65 -2.04 37.48
N THR A 100 3.68 -2.94 37.48
CA THR A 100 3.76 -4.27 36.88
C THR A 100 3.29 -4.26 35.43
N SER A 101 2.32 -3.39 35.09
CA SER A 101 1.77 -3.26 33.75
C SER A 101 2.84 -2.98 32.68
N SER A 102 2.59 -3.46 31.48
CA SER A 102 3.39 -3.18 30.29
C SER A 102 2.50 -2.86 29.08
N ALA A 103 3.10 -2.23 28.08
CA ALA A 103 2.44 -1.85 26.84
C ALA A 103 3.35 -2.12 25.64
N MET A 104 2.76 -2.35 24.47
CA MET A 104 3.46 -2.59 23.22
C MET A 104 2.93 -1.66 22.13
N TYR A 105 3.80 -0.91 21.48
CA TYR A 105 3.48 -0.08 20.33
C TYR A 105 4.04 -0.71 19.06
N ILE A 106 3.19 -0.91 18.07
CA ILE A 106 3.51 -1.52 16.78
C ILE A 106 3.43 -0.43 15.73
N PHE A 107 4.55 -0.14 15.08
CA PHE A 107 4.67 0.86 14.03
C PHE A 107 5.04 0.21 12.69
N PRO A 108 4.58 0.76 11.55
CA PRO A 108 4.90 0.22 10.24
C PRO A 108 6.33 0.56 9.81
N THR A 109 6.92 1.63 10.37
CA THR A 109 8.27 2.09 10.03
C THR A 109 9.10 2.39 11.26
N LYS A 110 10.42 2.16 11.14
CA LYS A 110 11.39 2.46 12.20
C LYS A 110 11.49 3.97 12.49
N ALA A 111 11.24 4.81 11.50
CA ALA A 111 11.30 6.27 11.64
C ALA A 111 10.18 6.78 12.56
N LEU A 112 8.94 6.32 12.36
CA LEU A 112 7.83 6.59 13.26
C LEU A 112 8.12 6.10 14.69
N ALA A 113 8.68 4.89 14.83
CA ALA A 113 9.05 4.35 16.14
C ALA A 113 10.06 5.26 16.88
N GLN A 114 11.06 5.79 16.18
CA GLN A 114 12.05 6.72 16.75
C GLN A 114 11.42 8.06 17.15
N ASP A 115 10.55 8.61 16.32
CA ASP A 115 9.87 9.87 16.63
C ASP A 115 8.92 9.71 17.82
N GLN A 116 8.23 8.58 17.91
CA GLN A 116 7.43 8.25 19.08
C GLN A 116 8.28 8.15 20.35
N ARG A 117 9.45 7.51 20.28
CA ARG A 117 10.38 7.42 21.42
C ARG A 117 10.82 8.81 21.91
N LYS A 118 11.06 9.76 20.99
CA LYS A 118 11.38 11.16 21.33
C LYS A 118 10.17 11.84 21.98
N ALA A 119 8.97 11.67 21.42
CA ALA A 119 7.74 12.27 21.94
C ALA A 119 7.42 11.82 23.37
N LEU A 120 7.56 10.52 23.66
CA LEU A 120 7.40 9.97 25.01
C LEU A 120 8.33 10.63 26.03
N GLY A 121 9.57 10.94 25.64
CA GLY A 121 10.55 11.61 26.51
C GLY A 121 10.19 13.05 26.89
N ARG A 122 9.29 13.70 26.13
CA ARG A 122 8.76 15.04 26.45
C ARG A 122 7.57 14.95 27.41
N LEU A 123 6.72 13.93 27.23
CA LEU A 123 5.51 13.74 28.02
C LEU A 123 5.77 13.14 29.42
N ILE A 124 6.77 12.27 29.55
CA ILE A 124 7.06 11.56 30.80
C ILE A 124 8.02 12.39 31.67
N PRO A 125 7.62 12.80 32.89
CA PRO A 125 8.56 13.45 33.80
C PRO A 125 9.72 12.51 34.14
N LYS A 126 10.96 13.02 34.11
CA LYS A 126 12.17 12.22 34.44
C LYS A 126 12.08 11.52 35.81
N SER A 127 11.31 12.06 36.74
CA SER A 127 11.07 11.49 38.07
C SER A 127 10.25 10.19 38.05
N ALA A 128 9.48 9.93 36.99
CA ALA A 128 8.62 8.75 36.86
C ALA A 128 9.41 7.44 36.72
N ARG A 129 10.69 7.50 36.29
CA ARG A 129 11.56 6.33 36.06
C ARG A 129 10.92 5.23 35.19
N LEU A 130 9.97 5.59 34.32
CA LEU A 130 9.38 4.66 33.35
C LEU A 130 10.42 4.35 32.28
N ARG A 131 10.69 3.06 32.07
CA ARG A 131 11.60 2.60 31.02
C ARG A 131 10.80 2.20 29.79
N TYR A 132 11.17 2.77 28.66
CA TYR A 132 10.61 2.50 27.34
C TYR A 132 11.73 2.45 26.32
N ASP A 133 11.64 1.55 25.35
CA ASP A 133 12.68 1.42 24.33
C ASP A 133 12.15 0.79 23.04
N ILE A 134 12.92 0.95 21.97
CA ILE A 134 12.64 0.32 20.67
C ILE A 134 13.30 -1.05 20.64
N PHE A 135 12.58 -2.02 20.09
CA PHE A 135 13.06 -3.36 19.84
C PHE A 135 12.67 -3.79 18.43
N ASP A 136 13.64 -3.73 17.53
CA ASP A 136 13.51 -4.03 16.11
C ASP A 136 14.77 -4.71 15.57
N GLY A 137 14.84 -4.90 14.25
CA GLY A 137 16.01 -5.49 13.57
C GLY A 137 17.31 -4.69 13.78
N ASP A 138 17.23 -3.37 14.01
CA ASP A 138 18.42 -2.50 14.17
C ASP A 138 18.92 -2.45 15.62
N THR A 139 18.18 -3.06 16.56
CA THR A 139 18.52 -3.09 17.98
C THR A 139 19.76 -3.97 18.22
N PRO A 140 20.90 -3.40 18.70
CA PRO A 140 22.14 -4.13 18.88
C PRO A 140 21.99 -5.34 19.80
N THR A 141 22.59 -6.49 19.45
CA THR A 141 22.46 -7.76 20.19
C THR A 141 22.77 -7.62 21.68
N ARG A 142 23.78 -6.81 22.04
CA ARG A 142 24.19 -6.54 23.44
C ARG A 142 23.10 -5.81 24.25
N GLU A 143 22.25 -5.01 23.61
CA GLU A 143 21.22 -4.19 24.25
C GLU A 143 19.90 -4.96 24.41
N ARG A 144 19.63 -5.93 23.53
CA ARG A 144 18.39 -6.74 23.51
C ARG A 144 18.06 -7.35 24.87
N GLY A 145 19.06 -7.91 25.57
CA GLY A 145 18.86 -8.51 26.89
C GLY A 145 18.45 -7.51 27.97
N GLY A 146 18.99 -6.29 27.91
CA GLY A 146 18.64 -5.21 28.82
C GLY A 146 17.22 -4.71 28.57
N ILE A 147 16.87 -4.45 27.31
CA ILE A 147 15.55 -3.96 26.89
C ILE A 147 14.45 -4.92 27.34
N ARG A 148 14.57 -6.22 27.01
CA ARG A 148 13.62 -7.27 27.43
C ARG A 148 13.29 -7.26 28.91
N ARG A 149 14.31 -7.11 29.76
CA ARG A 149 14.16 -7.14 31.24
C ARG A 149 13.65 -5.83 31.84
N SER A 150 13.76 -4.72 31.11
CA SER A 150 13.68 -3.39 31.72
C SER A 150 12.62 -2.47 31.12
N ALA A 151 12.39 -2.53 29.81
CA ALA A 151 11.41 -1.70 29.11
C ALA A 151 9.99 -2.19 29.39
N ARG A 152 9.16 -1.34 29.99
CA ARG A 152 7.74 -1.60 30.27
C ARG A 152 6.84 -1.12 29.14
N LEU A 153 7.27 -0.15 28.36
CA LEU A 153 6.66 0.21 27.09
C LEU A 153 7.65 -0.18 25.98
N LEU A 154 7.25 -1.15 25.16
CA LEU A 154 8.06 -1.66 24.06
C LEU A 154 7.56 -1.06 22.75
N ILE A 155 8.43 -0.43 21.97
CA ILE A 155 8.12 0.04 20.62
C ILE A 155 8.74 -0.95 19.63
N THR A 156 7.95 -1.50 18.71
CA THR A 156 8.39 -2.54 17.78
C THR A 156 7.65 -2.43 16.43
N ASN A 157 7.82 -3.42 15.57
CA ASN A 157 7.13 -3.55 14.29
C ASN A 157 6.61 -4.99 14.11
N PRO A 158 5.71 -5.25 13.13
CA PRO A 158 5.16 -6.58 12.93
C PRO A 158 6.23 -7.63 12.59
N ASP A 159 7.27 -7.26 11.84
CA ASP A 159 8.38 -8.14 11.48
C ASP A 159 9.06 -8.68 12.74
N MET A 160 9.46 -7.82 13.67
CA MET A 160 10.14 -8.20 14.91
C MET A 160 9.20 -8.91 15.89
N LEU A 161 7.91 -8.57 15.89
CA LEU A 161 6.91 -9.31 16.64
C LEU A 161 6.82 -10.76 16.15
N HIS A 162 6.80 -10.94 14.83
CA HIS A 162 6.72 -12.23 14.15
C HIS A 162 7.98 -13.09 14.32
N VAL A 163 9.16 -12.55 14.04
CA VAL A 163 10.43 -13.30 13.99
C VAL A 163 11.26 -13.24 15.27
N GLY A 164 10.88 -12.43 16.26
CA GLY A 164 11.79 -12.12 17.37
C GLY A 164 11.16 -12.09 18.76
N ILE A 165 9.86 -11.84 18.85
CA ILE A 165 9.14 -11.77 20.12
C ILE A 165 8.31 -13.03 20.35
N LEU A 166 7.39 -13.36 19.44
CA LEU A 166 6.45 -14.46 19.65
C LEU A 166 7.12 -15.85 19.69
N PRO A 167 8.02 -16.23 18.75
CA PRO A 167 8.71 -17.52 18.81
C PRO A 167 9.58 -17.67 20.07
N HIS A 168 9.97 -16.55 20.68
CA HIS A 168 10.77 -16.48 21.89
C HIS A 168 9.98 -15.96 23.10
N HIS A 169 8.65 -16.16 23.13
CA HIS A 169 7.75 -15.60 24.16
C HIS A 169 8.19 -15.90 25.60
N ARG A 170 8.88 -17.02 25.85
CA ARG A 170 9.44 -17.38 27.16
C ARG A 170 10.44 -16.34 27.68
N LEU A 171 11.23 -15.73 26.79
CA LEU A 171 12.16 -14.63 27.15
C LEU A 171 11.42 -13.33 27.47
N TRP A 172 10.17 -13.22 27.01
CA TRP A 172 9.29 -12.06 27.16
C TRP A 172 8.20 -12.30 28.21
N TYR A 173 8.23 -13.42 28.94
CA TYR A 173 7.18 -13.86 29.87
C TYR A 173 6.67 -12.73 30.77
N GLN A 174 7.58 -11.98 31.42
CA GLN A 174 7.21 -10.90 32.33
C GLN A 174 6.44 -9.77 31.64
N ARG A 175 6.73 -9.47 30.38
CA ARG A 175 6.07 -8.40 29.61
C ARG A 175 4.76 -8.89 29.04
N LEU A 176 4.76 -10.03 28.37
CA LEU A 176 3.53 -10.57 27.78
C LEU A 176 2.46 -10.85 28.85
N ARG A 177 2.83 -11.43 30.01
CA ARG A 177 1.90 -11.67 31.14
C ARG A 177 1.31 -10.41 31.76
N SER A 178 1.97 -9.26 31.61
CA SER A 178 1.51 -7.98 32.18
C SER A 178 1.08 -6.99 31.11
N LEU A 179 0.87 -7.46 29.88
CA LEU A 179 0.53 -6.60 28.75
C LEU A 179 -0.90 -6.10 28.89
N ARG A 180 -1.07 -4.79 29.08
CA ARG A 180 -2.39 -4.15 29.24
C ARG A 180 -2.86 -3.47 27.98
N TYR A 181 -1.92 -2.89 27.21
CA TYR A 181 -2.24 -2.18 25.98
C TYR A 181 -1.36 -2.62 24.82
N VAL A 182 -1.99 -2.77 23.65
CA VAL A 182 -1.33 -2.90 22.36
C VAL A 182 -1.79 -1.75 21.47
N VAL A 183 -0.85 -0.92 21.04
CA VAL A 183 -1.10 0.18 20.11
C VAL A 183 -0.64 -0.26 18.73
N ILE A 184 -1.48 -0.07 17.72
CA ILE A 184 -1.16 -0.30 16.31
C ILE A 184 -1.34 1.03 15.58
N ASP A 185 -0.23 1.65 15.20
CA ASP A 185 -0.27 2.94 14.49
C ASP A 185 -0.34 2.74 12.97
N GLU A 186 -0.91 3.72 12.27
CA GLU A 186 -1.15 3.69 10.82
C GLU A 186 -1.83 2.40 10.33
N ALA A 187 -2.92 1.99 10.98
CA ALA A 187 -3.57 0.69 10.79
C ALA A 187 -3.99 0.41 9.32
N HIS A 188 -4.30 1.43 8.52
CA HIS A 188 -4.60 1.29 7.09
C HIS A 188 -3.41 0.81 6.23
N VAL A 189 -2.17 0.90 6.73
CA VAL A 189 -1.00 0.31 6.06
C VAL A 189 -1.06 -1.22 6.13
N TYR A 190 -1.64 -1.78 7.19
CA TYR A 190 -1.80 -3.22 7.38
C TYR A 190 -3.03 -3.74 6.63
N ARG A 191 -2.98 -3.69 5.29
CA ARG A 191 -4.02 -4.19 4.38
C ARG A 191 -3.46 -5.18 3.35
N GLY A 192 -4.33 -5.82 2.57
CA GLY A 192 -3.95 -6.80 1.56
C GLY A 192 -3.20 -7.99 2.18
N VAL A 193 -2.17 -8.48 1.49
CA VAL A 193 -1.30 -9.58 1.98
C VAL A 193 -0.64 -9.22 3.30
N PHE A 194 0.04 -8.07 3.34
CA PHE A 194 0.77 -7.63 4.53
C PHE A 194 -0.17 -7.53 5.74
N GLY A 195 -1.34 -6.90 5.55
CA GLY A 195 -2.37 -6.83 6.58
C GLY A 195 -2.87 -8.18 7.05
N SER A 196 -3.04 -9.14 6.14
CA SER A 196 -3.49 -10.51 6.46
C SER A 196 -2.45 -11.28 7.28
N HIS A 197 -1.16 -11.13 6.99
CA HIS A 197 -0.09 -11.63 7.85
C HIS A 197 -0.09 -10.97 9.23
N VAL A 198 -0.16 -9.64 9.27
CA VAL A 198 -0.22 -8.89 10.55
C VAL A 198 -1.43 -9.35 11.36
N ALA A 199 -2.57 -9.59 10.72
CA ALA A 199 -3.76 -10.06 11.40
C ALA A 199 -3.56 -11.43 12.09
N ASN A 200 -2.82 -12.35 11.45
CA ASN A 200 -2.43 -13.63 12.04
C ASN A 200 -1.35 -13.50 13.13
N ILE A 201 -0.43 -12.55 12.99
CA ILE A 201 0.55 -12.22 14.04
C ILE A 201 -0.16 -11.68 15.30
N ILE A 202 -1.16 -10.82 15.15
CA ILE A 202 -1.96 -10.30 16.27
C ILE A 202 -2.78 -11.42 16.93
N ARG A 203 -3.36 -12.34 16.16
CA ARG A 203 -4.04 -13.54 16.69
C ARG A 203 -3.09 -14.40 17.53
N ARG A 204 -1.87 -14.65 17.04
CA ARG A 204 -0.81 -15.36 17.79
C ARG A 204 -0.43 -14.61 19.07
N LEU A 205 -0.25 -13.29 19.01
CA LEU A 205 0.00 -12.48 20.20
C LEU A 205 -1.10 -12.62 21.25
N ARG A 206 -2.37 -12.48 20.84
CA ARG A 206 -3.53 -12.65 21.74
C ARG A 206 -3.55 -14.04 22.37
N ARG A 207 -3.37 -15.08 21.57
CA ARG A 207 -3.31 -16.48 22.03
C ARG A 207 -2.22 -16.70 23.09
N ILE A 208 -1.02 -16.14 22.87
CA ILE A 208 0.08 -16.24 23.83
C ILE A 208 -0.19 -15.42 25.09
N CYS A 209 -0.72 -14.20 24.95
CA CYS A 209 -1.13 -13.38 26.08
C CYS A 209 -2.16 -14.09 26.97
N GLU A 210 -3.20 -14.68 26.37
CA GLU A 210 -4.25 -15.41 27.09
C GLU A 210 -3.66 -16.60 27.87
N ARG A 211 -2.80 -17.39 27.22
CA ARG A 211 -2.08 -18.51 27.87
C ARG A 211 -1.19 -18.07 29.03
N LEU A 212 -0.67 -16.84 29.00
CA LEU A 212 0.14 -16.27 30.06
C LEU A 212 -0.69 -15.56 31.14
N GLY A 213 -2.02 -15.46 30.96
CA GLY A 213 -2.97 -14.85 31.90
C GLY A 213 -3.20 -13.36 31.70
N SER A 214 -3.11 -12.87 30.47
CA SER A 214 -3.32 -11.46 30.11
C SER A 214 -4.21 -11.32 28.88
N SER A 215 -5.05 -10.29 28.86
CA SER A 215 -5.89 -9.93 27.73
C SER A 215 -5.74 -8.43 27.47
N PRO A 216 -4.83 -8.03 26.55
CA PRO A 216 -4.54 -6.61 26.32
C PRO A 216 -5.68 -5.93 25.54
N GLN A 217 -5.92 -4.66 25.88
CA GLN A 217 -6.80 -3.76 25.14
C GLN A 217 -6.06 -3.17 23.94
N PHE A 218 -6.75 -3.03 22.81
CA PHE A 218 -6.17 -2.57 21.56
C PHE A 218 -6.54 -1.11 21.26
N ILE A 219 -5.56 -0.35 20.78
CA ILE A 219 -5.73 1.04 20.34
C ILE A 219 -5.15 1.15 18.93
N LEU A 220 -6.00 1.43 17.96
CA LEU A 220 -5.60 1.59 16.57
C LEU A 220 -5.66 3.07 16.18
N CYS A 221 -4.72 3.50 15.35
CA CYS A 221 -4.73 4.83 14.75
C CYS A 221 -4.63 4.68 13.24
N SER A 222 -5.44 5.43 12.49
CA SER A 222 -5.46 5.36 11.04
C SER A 222 -5.71 6.74 10.44
N ALA A 223 -5.30 6.91 9.17
CA ALA A 223 -5.90 7.90 8.29
C ALA A 223 -7.38 7.53 8.01
N THR A 224 -8.12 8.49 7.49
CA THR A 224 -9.53 8.34 7.13
C THR A 224 -9.71 7.26 6.07
N ILE A 225 -10.40 6.18 6.44
CA ILE A 225 -10.81 5.07 5.57
C ILE A 225 -12.32 4.85 5.68
N ALA A 226 -12.93 4.20 4.69
CA ALA A 226 -14.38 3.99 4.66
C ALA A 226 -14.87 2.99 5.72
N ASN A 227 -14.04 2.01 6.08
CA ASN A 227 -14.41 0.87 6.91
C ASN A 227 -13.52 0.68 8.18
N PRO A 228 -13.31 1.71 9.03
CA PRO A 228 -12.35 1.64 10.14
C PRO A 228 -12.70 0.57 11.17
N ALA A 229 -13.97 0.45 11.57
CA ALA A 229 -14.41 -0.58 12.51
C ALA A 229 -14.16 -1.99 11.97
N GLU A 230 -14.64 -2.26 10.75
CA GLU A 230 -14.48 -3.57 10.10
C GLU A 230 -13.00 -3.94 9.94
N HIS A 231 -12.17 -2.99 9.51
CA HIS A 231 -10.73 -3.21 9.34
C HIS A 231 -10.06 -3.57 10.66
N ALA A 232 -10.34 -2.81 11.73
CA ALA A 232 -9.83 -3.07 13.07
C ALA A 232 -10.25 -4.45 13.60
N GLU A 233 -11.53 -4.79 13.39
CA GLU A 233 -12.11 -6.08 13.77
C GLU A 233 -11.45 -7.24 13.04
N ARG A 234 -11.29 -7.16 11.71
CA ARG A 234 -10.63 -8.22 10.93
C ARG A 234 -9.14 -8.35 11.26
N LEU A 235 -8.46 -7.23 11.48
CA LEU A 235 -7.04 -7.18 11.81
C LEU A 235 -6.75 -7.81 13.18
N THR A 236 -7.60 -7.58 14.18
CA THR A 236 -7.31 -8.00 15.57
C THR A 236 -8.18 -9.16 16.08
N GLY A 237 -9.36 -9.38 15.48
CA GLY A 237 -10.39 -10.31 15.92
C GLY A 237 -11.16 -9.86 17.17
N LEU A 238 -11.32 -8.55 17.39
CA LEU A 238 -11.98 -7.93 18.55
C LEU A 238 -12.87 -6.77 18.10
N PRO A 239 -13.96 -6.43 18.81
CA PRO A 239 -14.83 -5.29 18.49
C PRO A 239 -14.16 -3.94 18.80
N PHE A 240 -14.50 -2.89 18.04
CA PHE A 240 -13.94 -1.54 18.16
C PHE A 240 -15.00 -0.43 18.17
N GLU A 241 -14.72 0.62 18.93
CA GLU A 241 -15.39 1.91 18.81
C GLU A 241 -14.58 2.83 17.89
N VAL A 242 -15.28 3.50 16.96
CA VAL A 242 -14.67 4.43 16.01
C VAL A 242 -14.70 5.84 16.59
N VAL A 243 -13.54 6.51 16.55
CA VAL A 243 -13.40 7.92 16.88
C VAL A 243 -12.89 8.67 15.64
N ASP A 244 -13.77 9.39 14.97
CA ASP A 244 -13.52 10.08 13.70
C ASP A 244 -13.80 11.61 13.76
N ASN A 245 -14.24 12.12 14.91
CA ASN A 245 -14.54 13.54 15.12
C ASN A 245 -13.26 14.39 15.32
N ASP A 246 -12.56 14.67 14.22
CA ASP A 246 -11.29 15.41 14.23
C ASP A 246 -11.44 16.90 14.67
N GLY A 247 -11.21 17.16 15.96
CA GLY A 247 -11.12 18.52 16.51
C GLY A 247 -9.79 19.26 16.34
N SER A 248 -8.82 18.75 15.57
CA SER A 248 -7.53 19.45 15.39
C SER A 248 -7.63 20.66 14.44
N PRO A 249 -6.83 21.72 14.67
CA PRO A 249 -6.78 22.86 13.77
C PRO A 249 -6.10 22.49 12.44
N TYR A 250 -6.53 23.13 11.36
CA TYR A 250 -5.99 22.94 10.02
C TYR A 250 -5.78 24.30 9.34
N GLY A 251 -4.59 24.52 8.76
CA GLY A 251 -4.16 25.81 8.20
C GLY A 251 -4.78 26.19 6.85
N GLY A 252 -5.57 25.28 6.25
CA GLY A 252 -6.06 25.41 4.89
C GLY A 252 -5.02 25.02 3.83
N LYS A 253 -5.48 24.67 2.64
CA LYS A 253 -4.61 24.21 1.54
C LYS A 253 -5.26 24.45 0.19
N ASP A 254 -4.49 24.99 -0.75
CA ASP A 254 -4.85 25.01 -2.15
C ASP A 254 -4.42 23.68 -2.77
N PHE A 255 -5.37 22.91 -3.28
CA PHE A 255 -5.11 21.63 -3.91
C PHE A 255 -5.47 21.69 -5.40
N LEU A 256 -4.48 21.49 -6.27
CA LEU A 256 -4.66 21.57 -7.72
C LEU A 256 -4.56 20.21 -8.37
N PHE A 257 -5.41 19.97 -9.36
CA PHE A 257 -5.28 18.86 -10.30
C PHE A 257 -4.69 19.39 -11.59
N TRP A 258 -3.55 18.82 -11.98
CA TRP A 258 -2.79 19.18 -13.15
C TRP A 258 -2.78 18.01 -14.13
N ASN A 259 -3.51 18.15 -15.24
CA ASN A 259 -3.55 17.13 -16.28
C ASN A 259 -2.58 17.52 -17.42
N PRO A 260 -1.52 16.73 -17.69
CA PRO A 260 -0.65 16.98 -18.82
C PRO A 260 -1.45 17.13 -20.13
N PRO A 261 -1.08 18.09 -21.00
CA PRO A 261 -1.90 18.38 -22.17
C PRO A 261 -1.82 17.23 -23.17
N MET A 262 -2.92 17.03 -23.90
CA MET A 262 -2.99 16.08 -25.00
C MET A 262 -2.21 16.63 -26.20
N LEU A 263 -1.32 15.82 -26.77
CA LEU A 263 -0.52 16.16 -27.94
C LEU A 263 -1.16 15.64 -29.23
N ASP A 264 -1.89 14.52 -29.14
CA ASP A 264 -2.61 13.93 -30.26
C ASP A 264 -3.93 13.28 -29.79
N LEU A 265 -5.05 13.70 -30.37
CA LEU A 265 -6.39 13.22 -30.06
C LEU A 265 -6.66 11.80 -30.57
N ALA A 266 -6.04 11.41 -31.69
CA ALA A 266 -6.29 10.11 -32.32
C ALA A 266 -5.69 8.97 -31.47
N THR A 267 -4.46 9.18 -30.99
CA THR A 267 -3.78 8.24 -30.09
C THR A 267 -4.13 8.48 -28.61
N GLY A 268 -4.67 9.66 -28.29
CA GLY A 268 -4.86 10.13 -26.92
C GLY A 268 -3.56 10.43 -26.19
N SER A 269 -2.42 10.52 -26.89
CA SER A 269 -1.10 10.70 -26.26
C SER A 269 -0.99 12.05 -25.55
N ARG A 270 -0.45 12.02 -24.33
CA ARG A 270 -0.21 13.20 -23.50
C ARG A 270 1.27 13.48 -23.35
N ARG A 271 1.58 14.74 -23.03
CA ARG A 271 2.94 15.10 -22.61
C ARG A 271 3.32 14.32 -21.34
N SER A 272 4.60 13.95 -21.24
CA SER A 272 5.12 13.19 -20.10
C SER A 272 4.86 13.88 -18.76
N THR A 273 4.20 13.16 -17.84
CA THR A 273 3.95 13.57 -16.45
C THR A 273 5.25 13.98 -15.74
N ASN A 274 6.35 13.25 -15.94
CA ASN A 274 7.65 13.57 -15.33
C ASN A 274 8.21 14.92 -15.82
N THR A 275 7.98 15.25 -17.10
CA THR A 275 8.43 16.52 -17.68
C THR A 275 7.61 17.69 -17.13
N GLU A 276 6.29 17.54 -17.08
CA GLU A 276 5.39 18.55 -16.47
C GLU A 276 5.72 18.78 -15.00
N SER A 277 5.86 17.72 -14.21
CA SER A 277 6.23 17.83 -12.80
C SER A 277 7.60 18.49 -12.61
N ALA A 278 8.60 18.19 -13.45
CA ALA A 278 9.92 18.82 -13.37
C ALA A 278 9.87 20.32 -13.69
N GLN A 279 9.00 20.74 -14.61
CA GLN A 279 8.80 22.17 -14.94
C GLN A 279 8.13 22.90 -13.78
N LEU A 280 7.02 22.38 -13.26
CA LEU A 280 6.34 22.93 -12.08
C LEU A 280 7.25 23.02 -10.87
N PHE A 281 7.99 21.95 -10.61
CA PHE A 281 8.94 21.89 -9.50
C PHE A 281 10.02 22.98 -9.64
N ALA A 282 10.60 23.15 -10.83
CA ALA A 282 11.56 24.21 -11.08
C ALA A 282 10.93 25.61 -10.88
N GLU A 283 9.70 25.85 -11.31
CA GLU A 283 9.01 27.13 -11.13
C GLU A 283 8.74 27.50 -9.67
N LEU A 284 8.37 26.53 -8.84
CA LEU A 284 8.25 26.71 -7.39
C LEU A 284 9.60 27.06 -6.77
N LEU A 285 10.64 26.32 -7.14
CA LEU A 285 11.99 26.52 -6.62
C LEU A 285 12.61 27.86 -7.04
N ARG A 286 12.32 28.36 -8.25
CA ARG A 286 12.73 29.72 -8.71
C ARG A 286 12.21 30.82 -7.79
N ARG A 287 11.09 30.59 -7.11
CA ARG A 287 10.48 31.50 -6.12
C ARG A 287 10.89 31.18 -4.69
N TYR A 288 11.90 30.34 -4.49
CA TYR A 288 12.41 29.88 -3.19
C TYR A 288 11.34 29.16 -2.33
N VAL A 289 10.30 28.61 -2.97
CA VAL A 289 9.26 27.82 -2.30
C VAL A 289 9.81 26.45 -1.95
N ARG A 290 9.79 26.07 -0.66
CA ARG A 290 10.31 24.77 -0.22
C ARG A 290 9.35 23.68 -0.64
N THR A 291 9.80 22.81 -1.54
CA THR A 291 8.92 21.91 -2.28
C THR A 291 9.39 20.46 -2.21
N MET A 292 8.46 19.53 -2.02
CA MET A 292 8.71 18.09 -2.09
C MET A 292 7.89 17.46 -3.21
N THR A 293 8.53 16.65 -4.04
CA THR A 293 7.91 15.98 -5.18
C THR A 293 7.91 14.47 -4.98
N PHE A 294 6.72 13.89 -4.86
CA PHE A 294 6.50 12.44 -4.80
C PHE A 294 6.39 11.85 -6.19
N VAL A 295 6.99 10.67 -6.38
CA VAL A 295 6.93 9.88 -7.62
C VAL A 295 6.65 8.40 -7.33
N ARG A 296 6.18 7.66 -8.33
CA ARG A 296 5.80 6.25 -8.20
C ARG A 296 6.98 5.26 -8.30
N SER A 297 8.12 5.66 -8.86
CA SER A 297 9.25 4.75 -9.07
C SER A 297 10.59 5.37 -8.71
N ARG A 298 11.55 4.51 -8.34
CA ARG A 298 12.94 4.91 -8.07
C ARG A 298 13.58 5.57 -9.28
N ARG A 299 13.26 5.13 -10.49
CA ARG A 299 13.75 5.70 -11.75
C ARG A 299 13.18 7.10 -11.97
N ALA A 300 11.87 7.29 -11.77
CA ALA A 300 11.22 8.59 -11.91
C ALA A 300 11.80 9.65 -10.96
N ALA A 301 12.19 9.26 -9.74
CA ALA A 301 12.73 10.20 -8.75
C ALA A 301 14.01 10.87 -9.25
N GLU A 302 14.88 10.08 -9.88
CA GLU A 302 16.15 10.55 -10.45
C GLU A 302 15.94 11.35 -11.73
N LEU A 303 15.08 10.85 -12.63
CA LEU A 303 14.79 11.56 -13.88
C LEU A 303 14.24 12.96 -13.59
N LEU A 304 13.26 13.07 -12.69
CA LEU A 304 12.66 14.34 -12.31
C LEU A 304 13.70 15.28 -11.65
N TYR A 305 14.58 14.73 -10.80
CA TYR A 305 15.69 15.47 -10.20
C TYR A 305 16.64 16.05 -11.27
N VAL A 306 17.04 15.24 -12.25
CA VAL A 306 17.91 15.66 -13.35
C VAL A 306 17.24 16.76 -14.16
N TYR A 307 16.00 16.55 -14.60
CA TYR A 307 15.24 17.52 -15.40
C TYR A 307 15.03 18.85 -14.66
N ALA A 308 14.70 18.80 -13.37
CA ALA A 308 14.52 20.01 -12.57
C ALA A 308 15.84 20.79 -12.42
N ARG A 309 16.97 20.10 -12.20
CA ARG A 309 18.29 20.75 -12.15
C ARG A 309 18.65 21.38 -13.49
N ASP A 310 18.41 20.69 -14.60
CA ASP A 310 18.70 21.23 -15.93
C ASP A 310 17.87 22.49 -16.24
N ASN A 311 16.59 22.50 -15.88
CA ASN A 311 15.72 23.68 -15.96
C ASN A 311 16.25 24.86 -15.12
N LEU A 312 16.89 24.59 -13.98
CA LEU A 312 17.39 25.63 -13.06
C LEU A 312 18.82 26.09 -13.39
N LYS A 313 19.70 25.23 -13.91
CA LYS A 313 21.15 25.48 -14.06
C LYS A 313 21.50 26.82 -14.72
N LEU A 314 20.79 27.20 -15.77
CA LEU A 314 21.07 28.42 -16.53
C LEU A 314 20.55 29.70 -15.85
N SER A 315 19.46 29.61 -15.08
CA SER A 315 18.78 30.78 -14.52
C SER A 315 19.05 30.99 -13.02
N HIS A 316 19.14 29.90 -12.25
CA HIS A 316 19.27 29.88 -10.78
C HIS A 316 20.22 28.76 -10.33
N PRO A 317 21.53 28.87 -10.62
CA PRO A 317 22.50 27.82 -10.31
C PRO A 317 22.71 27.56 -8.82
N ASP A 318 22.42 28.55 -7.96
CA ASP A 318 22.42 28.43 -6.50
C ASP A 318 21.25 27.54 -6.01
N VAL A 319 20.05 27.74 -6.57
CA VAL A 319 18.87 26.92 -6.29
C VAL A 319 19.07 25.49 -6.78
N ALA A 320 19.65 25.31 -7.98
CA ALA A 320 19.94 23.99 -8.56
C ALA A 320 20.86 23.11 -7.71
N LYS A 321 21.69 23.70 -6.82
CA LYS A 321 22.56 22.97 -5.86
C LYS A 321 21.84 22.57 -4.58
N ARG A 322 20.64 23.10 -4.33
CA ARG A 322 19.80 22.86 -3.14
C ARG A 322 18.66 21.91 -3.43
N VAL A 323 18.75 21.13 -4.50
CA VAL A 323 17.81 20.07 -4.89
C VAL A 323 18.52 18.73 -4.76
N MET A 324 17.84 17.72 -4.22
CA MET A 324 18.36 16.35 -4.12
C MET A 324 17.26 15.31 -4.39
N PRO A 325 17.60 14.14 -4.95
CA PRO A 325 16.73 12.98 -4.90
C PRO A 325 16.84 12.28 -3.53
N TYR A 326 15.82 11.52 -3.16
CA TYR A 326 15.78 10.69 -1.96
C TYR A 326 15.07 9.38 -2.22
N ARG A 327 15.71 8.27 -1.82
CA ARG A 327 15.18 6.92 -1.99
C ARG A 327 15.49 6.08 -0.76
N ALA A 328 14.58 5.18 -0.40
CA ALA A 328 14.75 4.29 0.76
C ALA A 328 16.00 3.40 0.65
N SER A 329 16.44 3.09 -0.57
CA SER A 329 17.61 2.26 -0.87
C SER A 329 18.96 2.95 -0.62
N TYR A 330 19.00 4.26 -0.37
CA TYR A 330 20.24 4.94 -0.03
C TYR A 330 20.79 4.47 1.32
N LEU A 331 22.10 4.58 1.48
CA LEU A 331 22.78 4.23 2.73
C LEU A 331 22.18 5.04 3.89
N PRO A 332 22.05 4.45 5.10
CA PRO A 332 21.48 5.14 6.25
C PRO A 332 22.14 6.49 6.57
N GLU A 333 23.44 6.62 6.34
CA GLU A 333 24.20 7.86 6.59
C GLU A 333 23.82 8.97 5.60
N ASP A 334 23.69 8.65 4.32
CA ASP A 334 23.25 9.58 3.28
C ASP A 334 21.81 10.06 3.51
N ARG A 335 20.91 9.13 3.86
CA ARG A 335 19.52 9.47 4.18
C ARG A 335 19.45 10.45 5.33
N ARG A 336 20.18 10.19 6.43
CA ARG A 336 20.26 11.10 7.58
C ARG A 336 20.86 12.46 7.24
N ALA A 337 21.82 12.51 6.32
CA ALA A 337 22.38 13.77 5.85
C ALA A 337 21.34 14.59 5.08
N ILE A 338 20.65 13.98 4.11
CA ILE A 338 19.57 14.62 3.33
C ILE A 338 18.42 15.08 4.24
N GLU A 339 17.96 14.22 5.15
CA GLU A 339 16.89 14.54 6.11
C GLU A 339 17.25 15.75 6.98
N ARG A 340 18.48 15.79 7.50
CA ARG A 340 18.99 16.91 8.31
C ARG A 340 19.09 18.20 7.48
N ASP A 341 19.60 18.10 6.26
CA ASP A 341 19.78 19.27 5.38
C ASP A 341 18.41 19.82 4.94
N LEU A 342 17.42 18.96 4.75
CA LEU A 342 16.03 19.34 4.51
C LEU A 342 15.41 20.01 5.74
N ALA A 343 15.49 19.39 6.92
CA ALA A 343 14.93 19.92 8.16
C ALA A 343 15.52 21.29 8.55
N GLN A 344 16.81 21.52 8.26
CA GLN A 344 17.49 22.79 8.51
C GLN A 344 17.26 23.85 7.41
N GLY A 345 16.47 23.53 6.38
CA GLY A 345 16.20 24.45 5.26
C GLY A 345 17.41 24.67 4.33
N ARG A 346 18.47 23.86 4.43
CA ARG A 346 19.61 23.92 3.51
C ARG A 346 19.21 23.43 2.11
N LEU A 347 18.32 22.44 2.03
CA LEU A 347 17.65 22.04 0.80
C LEU A 347 16.35 22.82 0.58
N LEU A 348 16.11 23.23 -0.67
CA LEU A 348 14.85 23.83 -1.12
C LEU A 348 13.92 22.82 -1.77
N GLY A 349 14.49 21.81 -2.44
CA GLY A 349 13.73 20.86 -3.23
C GLY A 349 14.17 19.43 -2.98
N ILE A 350 13.21 18.51 -2.92
CA ILE A 350 13.50 17.08 -2.87
C ILE A 350 12.55 16.28 -3.77
N THR A 351 13.10 15.30 -4.50
CA THR A 351 12.30 14.31 -5.25
C THR A 351 12.38 12.97 -4.55
N THR A 352 11.26 12.31 -4.28
CA THR A 352 11.21 11.11 -3.44
C THR A 352 10.15 10.14 -3.91
N THR A 353 10.33 8.85 -3.62
CA THR A 353 9.22 7.89 -3.65
C THR A 353 8.35 8.05 -2.40
N ASN A 354 7.47 7.08 -2.11
CA ASN A 354 6.77 6.94 -0.82
C ASN A 354 7.70 6.81 0.41
N ALA A 355 9.03 6.78 0.23
CA ALA A 355 10.01 6.68 1.31
C ALA A 355 9.93 7.84 2.34
N MET A 356 9.41 9.00 1.94
CA MET A 356 9.15 10.14 2.83
C MET A 356 7.65 10.38 3.11
N GLU A 357 6.78 9.44 2.73
CA GLU A 357 5.34 9.51 2.95
C GLU A 357 4.98 9.44 4.43
N LEU A 358 5.76 8.71 5.24
CA LEU A 358 5.52 8.45 6.66
C LEU A 358 6.76 8.71 7.52
N GLY A 359 6.55 9.22 8.74
CA GLY A 359 7.53 9.05 9.83
C GLY A 359 8.83 9.84 9.84
N ILE A 360 9.00 10.83 8.97
CA ILE A 360 10.21 11.68 8.98
C ILE A 360 9.82 13.12 9.30
N ASP A 361 10.50 13.71 10.29
CA ASP A 361 10.48 15.14 10.58
C ASP A 361 11.37 15.88 9.56
N ILE A 362 10.73 16.37 8.51
CA ILE A 362 11.36 17.05 7.37
C ILE A 362 11.31 18.59 7.50
N GLY A 363 10.87 19.11 8.65
CA GLY A 363 10.54 20.51 8.82
C GLY A 363 9.26 20.91 8.08
N ASP A 364 8.99 22.21 8.01
CA ASP A 364 7.82 22.75 7.33
C ASP A 364 8.10 22.98 5.84
N LEU A 365 7.21 22.51 4.97
CA LEU A 365 7.28 22.73 3.52
C LEU A 365 6.11 23.60 3.06
N ASP A 366 6.35 24.39 2.03
CA ASP A 366 5.35 25.31 1.46
C ASP A 366 4.49 24.62 0.41
N ALA A 367 5.08 23.69 -0.37
CA ALA A 367 4.42 23.02 -1.46
C ALA A 367 4.76 21.53 -1.58
N THR A 368 3.82 20.74 -2.10
CA THR A 368 4.02 19.33 -2.44
C THR A 368 3.51 19.03 -3.85
N LEU A 369 4.28 18.29 -4.64
CA LEU A 369 3.87 17.80 -5.95
C LEU A 369 3.72 16.28 -5.89
N LEU A 370 2.58 15.75 -6.32
CA LEU A 370 2.32 14.32 -6.45
C LEU A 370 2.37 13.99 -7.95
N THR A 371 3.44 13.36 -8.40
CA THR A 371 3.62 12.93 -9.79
C THR A 371 2.91 11.59 -9.96
N GLY A 372 1.63 11.66 -10.31
CA GLY A 372 0.70 10.56 -10.33
C GLY A 372 -0.10 10.39 -9.05
N TYR A 373 -1.28 9.81 -9.18
CA TYR A 373 -2.03 9.34 -8.02
C TYR A 373 -1.23 8.24 -7.28
N PRO A 374 -1.03 8.35 -5.96
CA PRO A 374 -0.19 7.41 -5.23
C PRO A 374 -0.83 6.03 -5.03
N GLY A 375 -2.06 5.82 -5.51
CA GLY A 375 -2.79 4.57 -5.45
C GLY A 375 -3.93 4.58 -4.43
N THR A 376 -3.82 5.39 -3.37
CA THR A 376 -4.92 5.62 -2.42
C THR A 376 -5.07 7.09 -2.04
N ILE A 377 -6.29 7.51 -1.70
CA ILE A 377 -6.65 8.85 -1.23
C ILE A 377 -5.92 9.10 0.09
N ALA A 378 -5.84 8.09 0.96
CA ALA A 378 -5.08 8.17 2.20
C ALA A 378 -3.59 8.51 1.96
N SER A 379 -2.93 7.81 1.03
CA SER A 379 -1.54 8.12 0.64
C SER A 379 -1.43 9.50 0.00
N ALA A 380 -2.39 9.93 -0.82
CA ALA A 380 -2.39 11.26 -1.43
C ALA A 380 -2.47 12.37 -0.37
N TRP A 381 -3.33 12.23 0.64
CA TRP A 381 -3.40 13.17 1.75
C TRP A 381 -2.19 13.10 2.68
N GLN A 382 -1.55 11.94 2.84
CA GLN A 382 -0.29 11.82 3.59
C GLN A 382 0.87 12.52 2.89
N GLN A 383 0.96 12.39 1.57
CA GLN A 383 1.94 13.09 0.74
C GLN A 383 1.67 14.59 0.70
N ALA A 384 0.40 15.00 0.52
CA ALA A 384 0.00 16.41 0.55
C ALA A 384 0.20 17.06 1.93
N GLY A 385 -0.01 16.31 3.03
CA GLY A 385 0.20 16.75 4.42
C GLY A 385 1.67 16.94 4.81
N ARG A 386 2.60 16.77 3.87
CA ARG A 386 4.02 17.12 4.05
C ARG A 386 4.26 18.63 3.93
N SER A 387 3.36 19.38 3.31
CA SER A 387 3.32 20.85 3.35
C SER A 387 2.23 21.39 4.28
N GLY A 388 2.47 22.56 4.87
CA GLY A 388 1.52 23.27 5.73
C GLY A 388 1.44 22.78 7.18
N ARG A 389 2.53 22.22 7.73
CA ARG A 389 2.54 21.65 9.09
C ARG A 389 2.54 22.70 10.20
N SER A 390 3.00 23.91 9.89
CA SER A 390 3.00 25.06 10.81
C SER A 390 1.63 25.74 10.99
N GLY A 391 0.59 25.27 10.29
CA GLY A 391 -0.72 25.91 10.26
C GLY A 391 -0.82 27.07 9.25
N HIS A 392 0.20 27.27 8.42
CA HIS A 392 0.14 28.17 7.27
C HIS A 392 -0.52 27.49 6.06
N ARG A 393 -1.22 28.29 5.24
CA ARG A 393 -1.78 27.84 3.97
C ARG A 393 -0.66 27.33 3.05
N SER A 394 -0.88 26.19 2.42
CA SER A 394 0.11 25.48 1.59
C SER A 394 -0.46 25.08 0.24
N LEU A 395 0.42 24.77 -0.71
CA LEU A 395 0.03 24.29 -2.03
C LEU A 395 0.28 22.77 -2.15
N SER A 396 -0.67 22.06 -2.75
CA SER A 396 -0.48 20.68 -3.19
C SER A 396 -0.96 20.54 -4.63
N VAL A 397 -0.18 19.85 -5.48
CA VAL A 397 -0.56 19.63 -6.89
C VAL A 397 -0.48 18.14 -7.19
N LEU A 398 -1.57 17.56 -7.69
CA LEU A 398 -1.60 16.21 -8.26
C LEU A 398 -1.44 16.30 -9.78
N VAL A 399 -0.31 15.82 -10.29
CA VAL A 399 0.00 15.78 -11.72
C VAL A 399 -0.38 14.39 -12.26
N ALA A 400 -1.39 14.31 -13.13
CA ALA A 400 -1.93 13.03 -13.59
C ALA A 400 -0.96 12.24 -14.49
N HIS A 401 -0.92 10.92 -14.29
CA HIS A 401 -0.50 10.00 -15.36
C HIS A 401 -1.61 9.82 -16.38
N ASP A 402 -1.25 9.25 -17.52
CA ASP A 402 -2.20 8.90 -18.57
C ASP A 402 -2.93 7.57 -18.29
N ASN A 403 -3.08 7.14 -17.04
CA ASN A 403 -3.78 5.88 -16.71
C ASN A 403 -5.28 6.16 -16.42
N PRO A 404 -6.16 5.14 -16.46
CA PRO A 404 -7.60 5.36 -16.36
C PRO A 404 -8.04 6.00 -15.04
N LEU A 405 -7.42 5.61 -13.92
CA LEU A 405 -7.75 6.13 -12.60
C LEU A 405 -7.36 7.61 -12.45
N ASP A 406 -6.13 7.97 -12.81
CA ASP A 406 -5.69 9.36 -12.77
C ASP A 406 -6.59 10.24 -13.66
N GLN A 407 -6.90 9.78 -14.89
CA GLN A 407 -7.75 10.51 -15.82
C GLN A 407 -9.22 10.59 -15.38
N TYR A 408 -9.71 9.60 -14.63
CA TYR A 408 -11.02 9.66 -13.98
C TYR A 408 -11.03 10.72 -12.89
N LEU A 409 -10.03 10.74 -12.00
CA LEU A 409 -9.94 11.76 -10.93
C LEU A 409 -9.83 13.19 -11.50
N MET A 410 -9.12 13.38 -12.61
CA MET A 410 -9.04 14.67 -13.29
C MET A 410 -10.41 15.18 -13.80
N ARG A 411 -11.35 14.26 -14.09
CA ARG A 411 -12.70 14.57 -14.56
C ARG A 411 -13.73 14.64 -13.43
N HIS A 412 -13.51 13.85 -12.39
CA HIS A 412 -14.39 13.69 -11.22
C HIS A 412 -13.64 14.04 -9.92
N PRO A 413 -13.25 15.32 -9.71
CA PRO A 413 -12.53 15.73 -8.50
C PRO A 413 -13.32 15.44 -7.22
N GLU A 414 -14.64 15.40 -7.27
CA GLU A 414 -15.51 15.01 -6.16
C GLU A 414 -15.22 13.62 -5.60
N ALA A 415 -14.71 12.70 -6.43
CA ALA A 415 -14.33 11.35 -6.00
C ALA A 415 -13.09 11.37 -5.09
N PHE A 416 -12.23 12.39 -5.22
CA PHE A 416 -11.04 12.57 -4.39
C PHE A 416 -11.29 13.41 -3.13
N PHE A 417 -12.03 14.52 -3.26
CA PHE A 417 -12.29 15.46 -2.16
C PHE A 417 -13.53 15.10 -1.33
N GLY A 418 -14.39 14.24 -1.85
CA GLY A 418 -15.57 13.74 -1.15
C GLY A 418 -15.23 12.77 -0.02
N LYS A 419 -16.27 12.08 0.49
CA LYS A 419 -16.08 11.03 1.48
C LYS A 419 -15.28 9.89 0.85
N SER A 420 -14.22 9.42 1.53
CA SER A 420 -13.46 8.27 1.04
C SER A 420 -14.35 7.04 0.94
N HIS A 421 -14.34 6.42 -0.24
CA HIS A 421 -14.98 5.13 -0.52
C HIS A 421 -13.99 3.97 -0.35
N GLU A 422 -12.72 4.27 -0.11
CA GLU A 422 -11.66 3.28 -0.09
C GLU A 422 -11.73 2.41 1.16
N SER A 423 -11.89 1.10 0.94
CA SER A 423 -11.95 0.12 2.01
C SER A 423 -10.61 -0.60 2.18
N ALA A 424 -10.09 -0.61 3.40
CA ALA A 424 -8.95 -1.45 3.78
C ALA A 424 -9.45 -2.87 4.06
N ARG A 425 -8.97 -3.85 3.29
CA ARG A 425 -9.35 -5.26 3.45
C ARG A 425 -8.17 -6.11 3.86
N VAL A 426 -8.46 -7.12 4.65
CA VAL A 426 -7.54 -8.21 5.00
C VAL A 426 -8.32 -9.53 4.95
N SER A 427 -7.63 -10.60 4.57
CA SER A 427 -8.14 -11.97 4.53
C SER A 427 -7.26 -12.88 5.40
N PRO A 428 -7.43 -12.86 6.74
CA PRO A 428 -6.61 -13.66 7.65
C PRO A 428 -6.80 -15.17 7.46
N GLY A 429 -7.94 -15.57 6.86
CA GLY A 429 -8.27 -16.95 6.52
C GLY A 429 -7.71 -17.42 5.17
N ASN A 430 -7.00 -16.58 4.43
CA ASN A 430 -6.34 -17.01 3.19
C ASN A 430 -5.42 -18.21 3.49
N PRO A 431 -5.60 -19.37 2.81
CA PRO A 431 -4.88 -20.59 3.14
C PRO A 431 -3.35 -20.48 2.99
N TYR A 432 -2.87 -19.70 2.02
CA TYR A 432 -1.44 -19.47 1.77
C TYR A 432 -0.78 -18.63 2.87
N ILE A 433 -1.58 -17.86 3.62
CA ILE A 433 -1.13 -17.01 4.73
C ILE A 433 -1.37 -17.70 6.09
N LEU A 434 -2.53 -18.33 6.25
CA LEU A 434 -2.95 -18.96 7.49
C LEU A 434 -2.10 -20.19 7.80
N LYS A 435 -1.90 -21.10 6.83
CA LYS A 435 -1.13 -22.35 7.05
C LYS A 435 0.28 -22.09 7.63
N PRO A 436 1.13 -21.22 7.04
CA PRO A 436 2.43 -20.92 7.63
C PRO A 436 2.35 -20.29 9.02
N HIS A 437 1.30 -19.50 9.29
CA HIS A 437 1.06 -18.94 10.62
C HIS A 437 0.54 -19.97 11.64
N LEU A 438 -0.16 -21.02 11.21
CA LEU A 438 -0.50 -22.16 12.07
C LEU A 438 0.75 -22.94 12.48
N LEU A 439 1.71 -23.14 11.56
CA LEU A 439 3.02 -23.73 11.89
C LEU A 439 3.77 -22.89 12.92
N CYS A 440 3.82 -21.57 12.72
CA CYS A 440 4.39 -20.65 13.69
C CYS A 440 3.67 -20.71 15.04
N ALA A 441 2.34 -20.77 15.04
CA ALA A 441 1.55 -20.86 16.27
C ALA A 441 1.82 -22.19 16.99
N ALA A 442 1.91 -23.31 16.26
CA ALA A 442 2.25 -24.63 16.81
C ALA A 442 3.66 -24.66 17.42
N TYR A 443 4.63 -23.99 16.80
CA TYR A 443 5.99 -23.80 17.33
C TYR A 443 5.98 -23.08 18.69
N GLU A 444 5.24 -21.98 18.79
CA GLU A 444 5.12 -21.21 20.03
C GLU A 444 4.45 -22.03 21.13
N ALA A 445 3.43 -22.78 20.75
CA ALA A 445 2.54 -23.50 21.63
C ALA A 445 1.68 -24.51 20.84
N PRO A 446 1.56 -25.78 21.25
CA PRO A 446 0.75 -26.76 20.51
C PRO A 446 -0.68 -26.26 20.29
N LEU A 447 -1.17 -26.39 19.05
CA LEU A 447 -2.52 -25.96 18.67
C LEU A 447 -3.56 -26.85 19.36
N VAL A 448 -4.68 -26.24 19.71
CA VAL A 448 -5.84 -26.89 20.35
C VAL A 448 -7.13 -26.46 19.66
N MET A 449 -8.22 -27.19 19.85
CA MET A 449 -9.50 -26.89 19.20
C MET A 449 -10.03 -25.50 19.58
N GLU A 450 -9.77 -25.05 20.80
CA GLU A 450 -10.14 -23.72 21.29
C GLU A 450 -9.41 -22.59 20.54
N ASP A 451 -8.31 -22.90 19.84
CA ASP A 451 -7.60 -21.91 19.02
C ASP A 451 -8.42 -21.46 17.79
N THR A 452 -9.53 -22.14 17.46
CA THR A 452 -10.53 -21.69 16.48
C THR A 452 -11.12 -20.31 16.82
N ALA A 453 -11.14 -19.94 18.10
CA ALA A 453 -11.53 -18.59 18.54
C ALA A 453 -10.60 -17.49 18.02
N TYR A 454 -9.36 -17.82 17.65
CA TYR A 454 -8.39 -16.88 17.08
C TYR A 454 -8.31 -17.02 15.57
N PHE A 455 -8.16 -18.25 15.06
CA PHE A 455 -7.82 -18.52 13.66
C PHE A 455 -9.02 -18.88 12.77
N GLY A 456 -10.24 -18.91 13.33
CA GLY A 456 -11.43 -19.31 12.61
C GLY A 456 -11.65 -20.83 12.59
N ALA A 457 -12.78 -21.25 12.01
CA ALA A 457 -13.13 -22.67 11.89
C ALA A 457 -12.21 -23.39 10.88
N GLU A 458 -11.66 -22.63 9.93
CA GLU A 458 -10.73 -23.05 8.89
C GLU A 458 -9.45 -23.67 9.46
N LEU A 459 -9.08 -23.31 10.71
CA LEU A 459 -7.96 -23.92 11.42
C LEU A 459 -8.04 -25.45 11.43
N LEU A 460 -9.23 -26.04 11.60
CA LEU A 460 -9.38 -27.48 11.72
C LEU A 460 -9.03 -28.18 10.40
N TRP A 461 -9.57 -27.66 9.29
CA TRP A 461 -9.30 -28.17 7.95
C TRP A 461 -7.82 -28.05 7.60
N HIS A 462 -7.23 -26.86 7.78
CA HIS A 462 -5.82 -26.64 7.45
C HIS A 462 -4.87 -27.39 8.37
N ALA A 463 -5.23 -27.62 9.63
CA ALA A 463 -4.42 -28.44 10.53
C ALA A 463 -4.41 -29.91 10.09
N GLU A 464 -5.51 -30.43 9.52
CA GLU A 464 -5.55 -31.77 8.93
C GLU A 464 -4.68 -31.86 7.68
N GLU A 465 -4.79 -30.91 6.74
CA GLU A 465 -3.92 -30.84 5.56
C GLU A 465 -2.43 -30.78 5.95
N LEU A 466 -2.07 -29.95 6.94
CA LEU A 466 -0.69 -29.87 7.42
C LEU A 466 -0.21 -31.16 8.12
N VAL A 467 -1.11 -31.99 8.64
CA VAL A 467 -0.77 -33.33 9.17
C VAL A 467 -0.53 -34.31 8.02
N GLU A 468 -1.34 -34.25 6.97
CA GLU A 468 -1.15 -35.05 5.75
C GLU A 468 0.17 -34.72 5.06
N ASP A 469 0.53 -33.43 5.03
CA ASP A 469 1.81 -32.92 4.51
C ASP A 469 3.02 -33.27 5.41
N GLY A 470 2.78 -33.86 6.59
CA GLY A 470 3.84 -34.22 7.55
C GLY A 470 4.45 -33.02 8.29
N LEU A 471 3.87 -31.83 8.19
CA LEU A 471 4.33 -30.59 8.82
C LEU A 471 3.81 -30.46 10.27
N LEU A 472 2.68 -31.09 10.58
CA LEU A 472 2.11 -31.21 11.91
C LEU A 472 1.92 -32.68 12.32
N HIS A 473 1.86 -32.93 13.63
CA HIS A 473 1.51 -34.24 14.19
C HIS A 473 0.49 -34.11 15.31
N VAL A 474 -0.46 -35.03 15.35
CA VAL A 474 -1.51 -35.06 16.38
C VAL A 474 -1.07 -35.94 17.55
N ARG A 475 -1.12 -35.40 18.77
CA ARG A 475 -0.93 -36.17 20.01
C ARG A 475 -1.83 -35.63 21.11
N ASN A 476 -2.61 -36.51 21.75
CA ASN A 476 -3.55 -36.15 22.82
C ASN A 476 -4.50 -35.00 22.40
N SER A 477 -5.06 -35.07 21.18
CA SER A 477 -5.96 -34.05 20.62
C SER A 477 -5.35 -32.64 20.52
N ARG A 478 -4.03 -32.56 20.35
CA ARG A 478 -3.30 -31.32 20.07
C ARG A 478 -2.41 -31.50 18.85
N TRP A 479 -2.23 -30.45 18.07
CA TRP A 479 -1.31 -30.45 16.93
C TRP A 479 0.02 -29.83 17.34
N TYR A 480 1.09 -30.57 17.11
CA TYR A 480 2.47 -30.19 17.36
C TYR A 480 3.18 -29.98 16.03
N LEU A 481 4.12 -29.05 15.99
CA LEU A 481 5.01 -28.90 14.84
C LEU A 481 5.85 -30.17 14.65
N SER A 482 6.08 -30.55 13.39
CA SER A 482 7.07 -31.57 13.05
C SER A 482 8.45 -31.21 13.60
N ALA A 483 9.21 -32.24 13.98
CA ALA A 483 10.57 -32.07 14.51
C ALA A 483 11.57 -31.63 13.43
N ASP A 484 11.23 -31.79 12.14
CA ASP A 484 12.09 -31.42 11.01
C ASP A 484 12.06 -29.90 10.72
N ILE A 485 11.15 -29.16 11.36
CA ILE A 485 10.99 -27.71 11.17
C ILE A 485 11.60 -26.98 12.37
N ASP A 486 12.79 -26.41 12.19
CA ASP A 486 13.53 -25.75 13.27
C ASP A 486 12.96 -24.36 13.62
N TYR A 487 12.62 -23.55 12.62
CA TYR A 487 12.27 -22.15 12.84
C TYR A 487 11.29 -21.58 11.79
N PRO A 488 9.98 -21.92 11.88
CA PRO A 488 9.00 -21.57 10.83
C PRO A 488 8.83 -20.05 10.65
N ALA A 489 9.00 -19.27 11.72
CA ALA A 489 8.91 -17.80 11.63
C ALA A 489 10.03 -17.18 10.78
N GLY A 490 11.15 -17.88 10.56
CA GLY A 490 12.21 -17.41 9.65
C GLY A 490 11.89 -17.61 8.17
N GLU A 491 10.97 -18.52 7.85
CA GLU A 491 10.60 -18.89 6.48
C GLU A 491 9.41 -18.09 5.96
N VAL A 492 8.61 -17.48 6.85
CA VAL A 492 7.44 -16.70 6.47
C VAL A 492 7.83 -15.26 6.14
N ASN A 493 7.77 -14.91 4.84
CA ASN A 493 7.85 -13.53 4.41
C ASN A 493 6.49 -12.83 4.57
N ILE A 494 6.34 -12.02 5.61
CA ILE A 494 5.06 -11.37 5.91
C ILE A 494 4.63 -10.31 4.89
N ARG A 495 5.46 -9.99 3.89
CA ARG A 495 5.17 -9.01 2.83
C ARG A 495 4.79 -9.66 1.50
N SER A 496 4.85 -10.99 1.40
CA SER A 496 4.55 -11.74 0.18
C SER A 496 3.53 -12.83 0.48
N ALA A 497 2.69 -13.18 -0.50
CA ALA A 497 1.80 -14.33 -0.38
C ALA A 497 2.47 -15.62 -0.89
N SER A 498 3.55 -15.49 -1.69
CA SER A 498 4.27 -16.64 -2.22
C SER A 498 5.36 -17.09 -1.24
N ALA A 499 5.42 -18.39 -0.99
CA ALA A 499 6.49 -18.99 -0.21
C ALA A 499 7.80 -19.10 -1.00
N ARG A 500 7.75 -19.09 -2.34
CA ARG A 500 8.91 -19.33 -3.21
C ARG A 500 9.31 -18.07 -3.98
N THR A 501 10.62 -17.86 -4.06
CA THR A 501 11.24 -16.73 -4.74
C THR A 501 12.42 -17.18 -5.60
N TYR A 502 12.72 -16.43 -6.65
CA TYR A 502 13.87 -16.60 -7.52
C TYR A 502 14.94 -15.54 -7.20
N SER A 503 16.19 -15.96 -7.00
CA SER A 503 17.31 -15.04 -6.82
C SER A 503 17.93 -14.69 -8.17
N LEU A 504 18.03 -13.40 -8.48
CA LEU A 504 18.79 -12.88 -9.61
C LEU A 504 20.25 -12.73 -9.21
N VAL A 505 21.14 -13.45 -9.88
CA VAL A 505 22.57 -13.54 -9.56
C VAL A 505 23.41 -13.04 -10.73
N GLU A 506 24.35 -12.15 -10.46
CA GLU A 506 25.35 -11.73 -11.44
C GLU A 506 26.33 -12.89 -11.69
N LYS A 507 26.41 -13.37 -12.94
CA LYS A 507 27.11 -14.61 -13.32
C LYS A 507 28.61 -14.58 -12.99
N ASP A 508 29.25 -13.43 -13.16
CA ASP A 508 30.70 -13.29 -12.99
C ASP A 508 31.13 -13.15 -11.52
N SER A 509 30.34 -12.48 -10.69
CA SER A 509 30.68 -12.20 -9.29
C SER A 509 30.01 -13.16 -8.31
N GLY A 510 28.92 -13.82 -8.71
CA GLY A 510 28.05 -14.62 -7.83
C GLY A 510 27.24 -13.76 -6.84
N VAL A 511 27.24 -12.44 -7.01
CA VAL A 511 26.48 -11.53 -6.15
C VAL A 511 24.99 -11.64 -6.47
N ILE A 512 24.18 -11.84 -5.43
CA ILE A 512 22.72 -11.73 -5.55
C ILE A 512 22.39 -10.25 -5.75
N LEU A 513 21.85 -9.94 -6.93
CA LEU A 513 21.39 -8.60 -7.29
C LEU A 513 20.02 -8.33 -6.66
N GLU A 514 19.08 -9.27 -6.82
CA GLU A 514 17.68 -9.11 -6.42
C GLU A 514 17.00 -10.45 -6.16
N THR A 515 15.81 -10.42 -5.55
CA THR A 515 14.95 -11.58 -5.34
C THR A 515 13.56 -11.26 -5.85
N VAL A 516 13.00 -12.12 -6.70
CA VAL A 516 11.72 -11.94 -7.39
C VAL A 516 10.75 -13.04 -6.99
N GLU A 517 9.47 -12.73 -6.83
CA GLU A 517 8.45 -13.73 -6.46
C GLU A 517 8.15 -14.68 -7.61
N GLU A 518 7.90 -15.96 -7.31
CA GLU A 518 7.68 -17.04 -8.29
C GLU A 518 6.68 -16.64 -9.39
N LEU A 519 5.49 -16.16 -9.03
CA LEU A 519 4.43 -15.82 -9.99
C LEU A 519 4.78 -14.69 -10.97
N SER A 520 5.80 -13.89 -10.67
CA SER A 520 6.28 -12.80 -11.52
C SER A 520 7.65 -13.08 -12.14
N ALA A 521 8.29 -14.18 -11.72
CA ALA A 521 9.65 -14.52 -12.10
C ALA A 521 9.74 -14.76 -13.61
N PHE A 522 8.85 -15.56 -14.19
CA PHE A 522 8.94 -15.90 -15.62
C PHE A 522 8.65 -14.72 -16.55
N MET A 523 7.92 -13.71 -16.07
CA MET A 523 7.67 -12.48 -16.82
C MET A 523 8.90 -11.56 -16.92
N GLN A 524 9.89 -11.70 -16.02
CA GLN A 524 11.01 -10.78 -15.88
C GLN A 524 12.40 -11.45 -15.95
N LEU A 525 12.47 -12.71 -15.55
CA LEU A 525 13.68 -13.52 -15.40
C LEU A 525 13.76 -14.64 -16.44
N HIS A 526 13.00 -14.54 -17.53
CA HIS A 526 13.11 -15.49 -18.63
C HIS A 526 14.47 -15.31 -19.34
N PRO A 527 15.10 -16.40 -19.83
CA PRO A 527 16.29 -16.31 -20.66
C PRO A 527 16.08 -15.37 -21.86
N GLY A 528 17.09 -14.54 -22.16
CA GLY A 528 17.01 -13.49 -23.19
C GLY A 528 16.36 -12.18 -22.72
N GLY A 529 15.75 -12.16 -21.53
CA GLY A 529 15.17 -10.97 -20.91
C GLY A 529 16.23 -9.94 -20.50
N ILE A 530 15.90 -8.66 -20.60
CA ILE A 530 16.67 -7.55 -20.05
C ILE A 530 16.02 -7.12 -18.74
N TYR A 531 16.73 -7.36 -17.65
CA TYR A 531 16.36 -6.93 -16.31
C TYR A 531 17.09 -5.62 -15.97
N LEU A 532 16.38 -4.66 -15.39
CA LEU A 532 16.98 -3.37 -15.00
C LEU A 532 17.19 -3.34 -13.50
N HIS A 533 18.45 -3.38 -13.05
CA HIS A 533 18.80 -3.30 -11.63
C HIS A 533 19.68 -2.07 -11.38
N GLN A 534 19.20 -1.15 -10.53
CA GLN A 534 19.89 0.12 -10.20
C GLN A 534 20.19 1.04 -11.39
N GLY A 535 19.47 0.89 -12.51
CA GLY A 535 19.70 1.68 -13.74
C GLY A 535 20.72 1.04 -14.69
N GLU A 536 21.40 0.00 -14.22
CA GLU A 536 22.23 -0.88 -15.04
C GLU A 536 21.35 -1.96 -15.65
N GLN A 537 21.65 -2.33 -16.90
CA GLN A 537 20.91 -3.37 -17.60
C GLN A 537 21.63 -4.71 -17.43
N TYR A 538 20.85 -5.76 -17.24
CA TYR A 538 21.34 -7.12 -17.04
C TYR A 538 20.61 -8.05 -18.01
N LEU A 539 21.35 -8.73 -18.87
CA LEU A 539 20.81 -9.78 -19.73
C LEU A 539 20.71 -11.08 -18.93
N ILE A 540 19.50 -11.63 -18.83
CA ILE A 540 19.27 -12.94 -18.24
C ILE A 540 19.77 -14.01 -19.22
N THR A 541 20.77 -14.78 -18.82
CA THR A 541 21.35 -15.84 -19.66
C THR A 541 20.71 -17.18 -19.42
N ASP A 542 20.40 -17.50 -18.16
CA ASP A 542 19.94 -18.81 -17.72
C ASP A 542 18.94 -18.67 -16.56
N LEU A 543 17.97 -19.56 -16.48
CA LEU A 543 17.00 -19.65 -15.39
C LEU A 543 16.96 -21.09 -14.87
N ASP A 544 17.52 -21.31 -13.69
CA ASP A 544 17.46 -22.58 -12.97
C ASP A 544 16.21 -22.61 -12.08
N MET A 545 15.20 -23.32 -12.55
CA MET A 545 13.91 -23.44 -11.86
C MET A 545 13.94 -24.38 -10.66
N GLU A 546 14.92 -25.27 -10.56
CA GLU A 546 15.04 -26.18 -9.42
C GLU A 546 15.67 -25.44 -8.24
N LEU A 547 16.78 -24.74 -8.49
CA LEU A 547 17.48 -23.92 -7.52
C LEU A 547 16.76 -22.58 -7.22
N GLY A 548 15.88 -22.13 -8.11
CA GLY A 548 15.26 -20.82 -8.00
C GLY A 548 16.28 -19.69 -8.23
N VAL A 549 17.13 -19.82 -9.24
CA VAL A 549 18.20 -18.86 -9.53
C VAL A 549 18.16 -18.45 -11.00
N ALA A 550 18.13 -17.15 -11.26
CA ALA A 550 18.32 -16.56 -12.58
C ALA A 550 19.72 -15.97 -12.68
N TYR A 551 20.49 -16.36 -13.69
CA TYR A 551 21.84 -15.84 -13.92
C TYR A 551 21.80 -14.71 -14.93
N ALA A 552 22.48 -13.62 -14.63
CA ALA A 552 22.51 -12.45 -15.48
C ALA A 552 23.91 -11.86 -15.65
N VAL A 553 24.12 -11.22 -16.79
CA VAL A 553 25.37 -10.53 -17.15
C VAL A 553 25.05 -9.07 -17.40
N GLN A 554 25.82 -8.16 -16.81
CA GLN A 554 25.67 -6.73 -17.05
C GLN A 554 25.88 -6.44 -18.55
N THR A 555 24.97 -5.67 -19.13
CA THR A 555 24.95 -5.35 -20.55
C THR A 555 24.58 -3.88 -20.76
N ASP A 556 24.82 -3.38 -21.96
CA ASP A 556 24.35 -2.07 -22.40
C ASP A 556 23.71 -2.24 -23.78
N VAL A 557 22.37 -2.34 -23.80
CA VAL A 557 21.61 -2.51 -25.03
C VAL A 557 20.64 -1.34 -25.24
N PRO A 558 20.37 -0.95 -26.50
CA PRO A 558 19.48 0.17 -26.80
C PRO A 558 17.98 -0.20 -26.73
N TYR A 559 17.64 -1.31 -26.07
CA TYR A 559 16.29 -1.86 -26.02
C TYR A 559 15.99 -2.48 -24.65
N TYR A 560 14.70 -2.62 -24.33
CA TYR A 560 14.22 -3.44 -23.23
C TYR A 560 13.43 -4.63 -23.74
N THR A 561 13.13 -5.60 -22.88
CA THR A 561 12.30 -6.75 -23.23
C THR A 561 10.92 -6.64 -22.60
N GLN A 562 9.92 -7.10 -23.33
CA GLN A 562 8.54 -7.22 -22.86
C GLN A 562 8.06 -8.65 -23.07
N ALA A 563 7.75 -9.36 -21.98
CA ALA A 563 7.24 -10.72 -22.05
C ALA A 563 5.90 -10.79 -22.79
N ARG A 564 5.67 -11.91 -23.46
CA ARG A 564 4.41 -12.31 -24.07
C ARG A 564 3.88 -13.54 -23.35
N ASP A 565 2.67 -13.43 -22.87
CA ASP A 565 2.00 -14.46 -22.10
C ASP A 565 0.57 -14.69 -22.57
N TYR A 566 0.03 -15.85 -22.21
CA TYR A 566 -1.39 -16.16 -22.32
C TYR A 566 -1.89 -16.64 -20.96
N THR A 567 -3.00 -16.06 -20.52
CA THR A 567 -3.65 -16.42 -19.26
C THR A 567 -4.98 -17.11 -19.53
N ASP A 568 -5.23 -18.22 -18.84
CA ASP A 568 -6.51 -18.93 -18.81
C ASP A 568 -7.07 -18.95 -17.38
N THR A 569 -8.38 -19.10 -17.24
CA THR A 569 -9.05 -19.20 -15.95
C THR A 569 -10.04 -20.36 -15.95
N ARG A 570 -10.03 -21.12 -14.84
CA ARG A 570 -10.98 -22.22 -14.59
C ARG A 570 -11.75 -22.00 -13.30
N ILE A 571 -13.07 -22.17 -13.36
CA ILE A 571 -13.94 -22.05 -12.18
C ILE A 571 -13.80 -23.31 -11.34
N LEU A 572 -13.23 -23.16 -10.14
CA LEU A 572 -13.12 -24.24 -9.17
C LEU A 572 -14.40 -24.36 -8.36
N ARG A 573 -14.89 -23.22 -7.86
CA ARG A 573 -16.09 -23.18 -7.01
C ARG A 573 -16.80 -21.83 -7.08
N GLN A 574 -18.10 -21.84 -7.30
CA GLN A 574 -18.94 -20.65 -7.15
C GLN A 574 -19.43 -20.50 -5.70
N PHE A 575 -19.27 -19.30 -5.13
CA PHE A 575 -19.70 -18.97 -3.76
C PHE A 575 -21.02 -18.21 -3.72
N ARG A 576 -21.13 -17.15 -4.53
CA ARG A 576 -22.28 -16.24 -4.57
C ARG A 576 -22.66 -15.93 -6.02
N GLN A 577 -23.93 -15.59 -6.21
CA GLN A 577 -24.44 -15.00 -7.45
C GLN A 577 -25.52 -13.97 -7.10
N ARG A 578 -25.62 -12.90 -7.91
CA ARG A 578 -26.68 -11.92 -7.78
C ARG A 578 -27.03 -11.30 -9.12
N GLN A 579 -28.31 -10.95 -9.27
CA GLN A 579 -28.75 -10.08 -10.34
C GLN A 579 -28.21 -8.67 -10.06
N ALA A 580 -27.55 -8.07 -11.05
CA ALA A 580 -27.07 -6.70 -11.02
C ALA A 580 -27.49 -6.00 -12.33
N GLY A 581 -28.36 -5.00 -12.23
CA GLY A 581 -29.06 -4.45 -13.39
C GLY A 581 -29.76 -5.53 -14.24
N LYS A 582 -29.44 -5.59 -15.54
CA LYS A 582 -30.00 -6.57 -16.50
C LYS A 582 -29.21 -7.88 -16.59
N THR A 583 -28.10 -8.01 -15.87
CA THR A 583 -27.20 -9.16 -15.99
C THR A 583 -26.94 -9.85 -14.64
N GLN A 584 -26.19 -10.95 -14.67
CA GLN A 584 -25.77 -11.68 -13.49
C GLN A 584 -24.30 -11.41 -13.19
N ALA A 585 -24.01 -11.20 -11.92
CA ALA A 585 -22.66 -11.17 -11.37
C ALA A 585 -22.46 -12.38 -10.46
N TYR A 586 -21.24 -12.89 -10.44
CA TYR A 586 -20.84 -14.10 -9.74
C TYR A 586 -19.58 -13.84 -8.94
N LEU A 587 -19.40 -14.62 -7.88
CA LEU A 587 -18.17 -14.64 -7.08
C LEU A 587 -17.82 -16.08 -6.75
N GLY A 588 -16.54 -16.40 -6.89
CA GLY A 588 -16.05 -17.74 -6.62
C GLY A 588 -14.54 -17.84 -6.64
N GLU A 589 -14.08 -19.05 -6.40
CA GLU A 589 -12.70 -19.46 -6.50
C GLU A 589 -12.41 -19.95 -7.92
N VAL A 590 -11.29 -19.47 -8.46
CA VAL A 590 -10.82 -19.82 -9.79
C VAL A 590 -9.34 -20.17 -9.76
N SER A 591 -8.91 -21.01 -10.68
CA SER A 591 -7.49 -21.27 -10.95
C SER A 591 -7.05 -20.44 -12.15
N VAL A 592 -6.09 -19.56 -11.94
CA VAL A 592 -5.52 -18.68 -12.98
C VAL A 592 -4.21 -19.30 -13.43
N THR A 593 -4.06 -19.55 -14.73
CA THR A 593 -2.86 -20.15 -15.31
C THR A 593 -2.24 -19.22 -16.33
N THR A 594 -1.01 -18.77 -16.10
CA THR A 594 -0.25 -17.91 -17.03
C THR A 594 0.89 -18.70 -17.67
N SER A 595 0.97 -18.66 -18.99
CA SER A 595 2.04 -19.28 -19.78
C SER A 595 2.85 -18.20 -20.48
N VAL A 596 4.12 -18.04 -20.13
CA VAL A 596 5.04 -17.15 -20.85
C VAL A 596 5.55 -17.88 -22.09
N VAL A 597 5.13 -17.42 -23.27
CA VAL A 597 5.40 -18.10 -24.55
C VAL A 597 6.53 -17.44 -25.33
N GLY A 598 6.90 -16.20 -24.98
CA GLY A 598 7.94 -15.45 -25.67
C GLY A 598 8.17 -14.07 -25.09
N PHE A 599 8.94 -13.25 -25.78
CA PHE A 599 9.14 -11.84 -25.47
C PHE A 599 9.44 -11.03 -26.73
N LYS A 600 9.20 -9.72 -26.67
CA LYS A 600 9.61 -8.75 -27.68
C LYS A 600 10.81 -7.96 -27.20
N ARG A 601 11.69 -7.57 -28.12
CA ARG A 601 12.68 -6.52 -27.90
C ARG A 601 12.10 -5.19 -28.37
N VAL A 602 12.11 -4.17 -27.52
CA VAL A 602 11.50 -2.86 -27.79
C VAL A 602 12.52 -1.76 -27.61
N ALA A 603 12.69 -0.91 -28.63
CA ALA A 603 13.66 0.18 -28.60
C ALA A 603 13.33 1.22 -27.52
N HIS A 604 14.33 1.70 -26.78
CA HIS A 604 14.11 2.61 -25.64
C HIS A 604 13.49 3.98 -25.99
N ILE A 605 13.70 4.46 -27.21
CA ILE A 605 13.32 5.83 -27.61
C ILE A 605 12.08 5.80 -28.51
N THR A 606 12.09 4.93 -29.52
CA THR A 606 11.02 4.88 -30.53
C THR A 606 9.88 3.97 -30.12
N GLU A 607 10.06 3.15 -29.08
CA GLU A 607 9.11 2.10 -28.65
C GLU A 607 8.76 1.09 -29.77
N GLU A 608 9.55 1.05 -30.84
CA GLU A 608 9.37 0.11 -31.95
C GLU A 608 9.83 -1.29 -31.55
N SER A 609 9.06 -2.30 -31.99
CA SER A 609 9.44 -3.71 -31.81
C SER A 609 10.59 -4.07 -32.76
N LEU A 610 11.72 -4.48 -32.18
CA LEU A 610 12.94 -4.88 -32.88
C LEU A 610 12.95 -6.37 -33.26
N GLY A 611 12.00 -7.15 -32.74
CA GLY A 611 11.87 -8.59 -32.99
C GLY A 611 11.22 -9.33 -31.83
N GLU A 612 10.76 -10.54 -32.11
CA GLU A 612 10.13 -11.43 -31.13
C GLU A 612 10.90 -12.76 -31.04
N GLU A 613 11.01 -13.28 -29.83
CA GLU A 613 11.67 -14.56 -29.53
C GLU A 613 10.73 -15.41 -28.65
N TYR A 614 10.79 -16.73 -28.83
CA TYR A 614 9.97 -17.67 -28.07
C TYR A 614 10.77 -18.25 -26.91
N VAL A 615 10.10 -18.50 -25.79
CA VAL A 615 10.67 -19.16 -24.62
C VAL A 615 9.82 -20.37 -24.25
N ASP A 616 10.48 -21.43 -23.80
CA ASP A 616 9.82 -22.63 -23.30
C ASP A 616 9.89 -22.63 -21.78
N LEU A 617 8.85 -22.06 -21.16
CA LEU A 617 8.71 -21.97 -19.71
C LEU A 617 7.42 -22.68 -19.27
N PRO A 618 7.44 -23.38 -18.13
CA PRO A 618 6.26 -24.07 -17.66
C PRO A 618 5.17 -23.07 -17.25
N PRO A 619 3.88 -23.43 -17.42
CA PRO A 619 2.78 -22.59 -16.97
C PRO A 619 2.82 -22.42 -15.44
N GLN A 620 2.47 -21.23 -14.97
CA GLN A 620 2.33 -20.93 -13.55
C GLN A 620 0.85 -20.79 -13.22
N SER A 621 0.37 -21.63 -12.30
CA SER A 621 -1.02 -21.64 -11.87
C SER A 621 -1.14 -21.30 -10.40
N TYR A 622 -2.16 -20.54 -10.04
CA TYR A 622 -2.53 -20.30 -8.65
C TYR A 622 -4.05 -20.16 -8.51
N ASP A 623 -4.55 -20.60 -7.36
CA ASP A 623 -5.96 -20.49 -7.02
C ASP A 623 -6.20 -19.17 -6.31
N THR A 624 -7.27 -18.46 -6.68
CA THR A 624 -7.61 -17.15 -6.14
C THR A 624 -9.10 -16.88 -6.22
N ILE A 625 -9.53 -15.75 -5.65
CA ILE A 625 -10.92 -15.31 -5.71
C ILE A 625 -11.12 -14.41 -6.93
N SER A 626 -12.23 -14.62 -7.62
CA SER A 626 -12.63 -13.89 -8.81
C SER A 626 -14.09 -13.51 -8.73
N LEU A 627 -14.38 -12.30 -9.22
CA LEU A 627 -15.71 -11.89 -9.62
C LEU A 627 -15.79 -11.98 -11.15
N TRP A 628 -16.93 -12.39 -11.67
CA TRP A 628 -17.20 -12.36 -13.10
C TRP A 628 -18.64 -12.03 -13.39
N PHE A 629 -18.92 -11.57 -14.61
CA PHE A 629 -20.26 -11.16 -15.00
C PHE A 629 -20.57 -11.47 -16.46
N ASP A 630 -21.87 -11.66 -16.72
CA ASP A 630 -22.42 -11.92 -18.05
C ASP A 630 -22.64 -10.59 -18.81
N VAL A 631 -22.58 -10.65 -20.15
CA VAL A 631 -23.10 -9.57 -21.01
C VAL A 631 -24.61 -9.78 -21.22
N PRO A 632 -25.46 -8.75 -21.09
CA PRO A 632 -26.89 -8.85 -21.39
C PRO A 632 -27.17 -9.40 -22.80
N GLU A 633 -28.15 -10.30 -22.93
CA GLU A 633 -28.44 -10.95 -24.23
C GLU A 633 -28.92 -9.96 -25.29
N ASP A 634 -29.64 -8.90 -24.91
CA ASP A 634 -30.04 -7.81 -25.82
C ASP A 634 -28.82 -7.08 -26.41
N THR A 635 -27.80 -6.83 -25.59
CA THR A 635 -26.51 -6.27 -26.04
C THR A 635 -25.78 -7.24 -26.96
N LEU A 636 -25.73 -8.54 -26.62
CA LEU A 636 -25.09 -9.56 -27.46
C LEU A 636 -25.79 -9.69 -28.83
N GLU A 637 -27.12 -9.72 -28.87
CA GLU A 637 -27.88 -9.73 -30.12
C GLU A 637 -27.57 -8.49 -30.97
N TYR A 638 -27.49 -7.31 -30.36
CA TYR A 638 -27.13 -6.08 -31.05
C TYR A 638 -25.72 -6.13 -31.66
N ILE A 639 -24.71 -6.57 -30.87
CA ILE A 639 -23.32 -6.72 -31.32
C ILE A 639 -23.24 -7.71 -32.49
N ARG A 640 -23.90 -8.88 -32.37
CA ARG A 640 -23.95 -9.90 -33.45
C ARG A 640 -24.62 -9.36 -34.71
N ARG A 641 -25.78 -8.70 -34.58
CA ARG A 641 -26.55 -8.15 -35.72
C ARG A 641 -25.74 -7.12 -36.51
N ASN A 642 -24.98 -6.29 -35.81
CA ASN A 642 -24.18 -5.22 -36.40
C ASN A 642 -22.73 -5.64 -36.70
N ARG A 643 -22.35 -6.91 -36.45
CA ARG A 643 -21.00 -7.45 -36.66
C ARG A 643 -19.90 -6.64 -35.96
N LEU A 644 -20.18 -6.19 -34.75
CA LEU A 644 -19.21 -5.45 -33.93
C LEU A 644 -18.25 -6.42 -33.23
N ASP A 645 -17.07 -5.92 -32.86
CA ASP A 645 -16.01 -6.73 -32.23
C ASP A 645 -16.28 -6.98 -30.73
N LEU A 646 -16.95 -8.09 -30.43
CA LEU A 646 -17.25 -8.51 -29.06
C LEU A 646 -15.97 -8.75 -28.23
N MET A 647 -14.93 -9.36 -28.83
CA MET A 647 -13.70 -9.67 -28.11
C MET A 647 -12.99 -8.39 -27.69
N GLY A 648 -12.82 -7.46 -28.63
CA GLY A 648 -12.23 -6.15 -28.35
C GLY A 648 -13.05 -5.33 -27.33
N GLY A 649 -14.39 -5.47 -27.33
CA GLY A 649 -15.26 -4.84 -26.34
C GLY A 649 -15.09 -5.41 -24.93
N LEU A 650 -15.14 -6.73 -24.78
CA LEU A 650 -14.95 -7.41 -23.50
C LEU A 650 -13.58 -7.10 -22.88
N HIS A 651 -12.53 -7.12 -23.70
CA HIS A 651 -11.15 -6.82 -23.29
C HIS A 651 -10.97 -5.36 -22.86
N ALA A 652 -11.64 -4.44 -23.54
CA ALA A 652 -11.66 -3.04 -23.15
C ALA A 652 -12.42 -2.79 -21.84
N VAL A 653 -13.56 -3.47 -21.61
CA VAL A 653 -14.29 -3.41 -20.33
C VAL A 653 -13.42 -3.97 -19.19
N GLU A 654 -12.77 -5.10 -19.42
CA GLU A 654 -11.84 -5.72 -18.45
C GLU A 654 -10.75 -4.71 -18.03
N HIS A 655 -10.04 -4.13 -19.00
CA HIS A 655 -8.98 -3.16 -18.73
C HIS A 655 -9.47 -1.93 -17.97
N ALA A 656 -10.60 -1.36 -18.37
CA ALA A 656 -11.16 -0.18 -17.75
C ALA A 656 -11.64 -0.48 -16.32
N ALA A 657 -12.36 -1.59 -16.11
CA ALA A 657 -12.86 -2.00 -14.80
C ALA A 657 -11.72 -2.29 -13.81
N ILE A 658 -10.69 -3.02 -14.22
CA ILE A 658 -9.48 -3.23 -13.41
C ILE A 658 -8.76 -1.91 -13.14
N GLY A 659 -8.72 -1.03 -14.14
CA GLY A 659 -8.10 0.29 -14.04
C GLY A 659 -8.72 1.17 -12.98
N VAL A 660 -10.03 1.05 -12.73
CA VAL A 660 -10.76 1.90 -11.79
C VAL A 660 -11.21 1.23 -10.49
N LEU A 661 -11.12 -0.09 -10.38
CA LEU A 661 -11.37 -0.80 -9.12
C LEU A 661 -10.59 -0.24 -7.91
N PRO A 662 -9.33 0.25 -8.05
CA PRO A 662 -8.63 0.90 -6.94
C PRO A 662 -9.29 2.17 -6.37
N LEU A 663 -10.28 2.75 -7.06
CA LEU A 663 -11.10 3.84 -6.53
C LEU A 663 -11.92 3.41 -5.30
N PHE A 664 -12.29 2.13 -5.26
CA PHE A 664 -13.18 1.56 -4.24
C PHE A 664 -12.42 0.65 -3.25
N ALA A 665 -11.41 -0.06 -3.74
CA ALA A 665 -10.55 -0.92 -2.91
C ALA A 665 -9.18 -0.27 -2.68
N MET A 666 -8.68 -0.26 -1.44
CA MET A 666 -7.31 0.23 -1.13
C MET A 666 -6.23 -0.74 -1.64
N CYS A 667 -6.09 -0.86 -2.95
CA CYS A 667 -5.16 -1.76 -3.64
C CYS A 667 -4.36 -1.00 -4.71
N ASP A 668 -3.24 -1.58 -5.13
CA ASP A 668 -2.57 -1.13 -6.34
C ASP A 668 -3.16 -1.86 -7.55
N ARG A 669 -3.05 -1.25 -8.74
CA ARG A 669 -3.38 -1.93 -10.00
C ARG A 669 -2.61 -3.24 -10.17
N ASN A 670 -1.46 -3.37 -9.52
CA ASN A 670 -0.70 -4.61 -9.55
C ASN A 670 -1.33 -5.77 -8.79
N ASP A 671 -2.23 -5.50 -7.85
CA ASP A 671 -2.89 -6.50 -6.98
C ASP A 671 -4.13 -7.13 -7.64
N ILE A 672 -4.46 -6.74 -8.88
CA ILE A 672 -5.64 -7.19 -9.63
C ILE A 672 -5.19 -7.74 -10.97
N GLY A 673 -5.78 -8.88 -11.36
CA GLY A 673 -5.72 -9.41 -12.72
C GLY A 673 -7.12 -9.54 -13.31
N GLY A 674 -7.17 -9.88 -14.59
CA GLY A 674 -8.42 -10.21 -15.23
C GLY A 674 -8.22 -10.95 -16.53
N ILE A 675 -9.35 -11.44 -17.02
CA ILE A 675 -9.48 -12.16 -18.27
C ILE A 675 -10.83 -11.81 -18.88
N SER A 676 -10.82 -11.52 -20.17
CA SER A 676 -12.00 -11.39 -21.00
C SER A 676 -12.01 -12.51 -22.02
N THR A 677 -13.17 -13.14 -22.20
CA THR A 677 -13.32 -14.19 -23.20
C THR A 677 -14.70 -14.16 -23.85
N PRO A 678 -14.80 -14.24 -25.20
CA PRO A 678 -16.08 -14.33 -25.89
C PRO A 678 -16.77 -15.69 -25.67
N LEU A 679 -16.04 -16.70 -25.20
CA LEU A 679 -16.56 -18.03 -24.90
C LEU A 679 -15.72 -18.67 -23.79
N HIS A 680 -16.12 -18.47 -22.53
CA HIS A 680 -15.44 -19.08 -21.41
C HIS A 680 -15.60 -20.60 -21.42
N PRO A 681 -14.53 -21.39 -21.24
CA PRO A 681 -14.56 -22.83 -21.47
C PRO A 681 -15.47 -23.59 -20.50
N ASP A 682 -15.70 -23.07 -19.28
CA ASP A 682 -16.55 -23.73 -18.28
C ASP A 682 -18.03 -23.30 -18.37
N THR A 683 -18.33 -22.10 -18.86
CA THR A 683 -19.70 -21.54 -18.88
C THR A 683 -20.31 -21.49 -20.27
N GLY A 684 -19.49 -21.51 -21.32
CA GLY A 684 -19.90 -21.34 -22.71
C GLY A 684 -20.47 -19.95 -23.01
N ARG A 685 -20.15 -18.92 -22.21
CA ARG A 685 -20.68 -17.56 -22.34
C ARG A 685 -19.57 -16.52 -22.54
N PRO A 686 -19.88 -15.38 -23.17
CA PRO A 686 -19.00 -14.21 -23.17
C PRO A 686 -19.01 -13.55 -21.80
N GLN A 687 -17.84 -13.47 -21.16
CA GLN A 687 -17.71 -13.02 -19.78
C GLN A 687 -16.40 -12.25 -19.56
N VAL A 688 -16.43 -11.37 -18.56
CA VAL A 688 -15.25 -10.70 -18.00
C VAL A 688 -15.03 -11.22 -16.58
N PHE A 689 -13.81 -11.65 -16.30
CA PHE A 689 -13.33 -12.10 -15.00
C PHE A 689 -12.36 -11.05 -14.46
N ILE A 690 -12.52 -10.69 -13.19
CA ILE A 690 -11.58 -9.86 -12.45
C ILE A 690 -11.22 -10.65 -11.20
N HIS A 691 -9.94 -10.95 -11.03
CA HIS A 691 -9.45 -11.79 -9.95
C HIS A 691 -8.37 -11.09 -9.13
N ASP A 692 -8.23 -11.48 -7.87
CA ASP A 692 -7.11 -11.01 -7.06
C ASP A 692 -5.79 -11.51 -7.69
N GLY A 693 -4.79 -10.65 -7.81
CA GLY A 693 -3.48 -10.96 -8.37
C GLY A 693 -2.59 -11.81 -7.46
N ILE A 694 -3.19 -12.49 -6.49
CA ILE A 694 -2.53 -13.06 -5.31
C ILE A 694 -3.16 -14.42 -4.99
N PRO A 695 -2.38 -15.48 -4.70
CA PRO A 695 -2.92 -16.77 -4.26
C PRO A 695 -3.85 -16.65 -3.06
N GLY A 696 -5.00 -17.34 -3.12
CA GLY A 696 -6.06 -17.38 -2.12
C GLY A 696 -6.90 -16.11 -1.99
N GLY A 697 -6.53 -15.02 -2.68
CA GLY A 697 -7.23 -13.73 -2.60
C GLY A 697 -7.02 -12.97 -1.28
N VAL A 698 -7.20 -11.66 -1.32
CA VAL A 698 -7.06 -10.73 -0.19
C VAL A 698 -8.31 -9.90 0.08
N GLY A 699 -9.40 -10.13 -0.68
CA GLY A 699 -10.68 -9.47 -0.47
C GLY A 699 -10.98 -8.36 -1.47
N ILE A 700 -10.18 -8.18 -2.53
CA ILE A 700 -10.36 -7.07 -3.48
C ILE A 700 -11.57 -7.33 -4.36
N THR A 701 -11.64 -8.51 -4.96
CA THR A 701 -12.73 -8.90 -5.86
C THR A 701 -14.03 -9.21 -5.14
N GLU A 702 -13.99 -9.67 -3.89
CA GLU A 702 -15.19 -9.76 -3.06
C GLU A 702 -15.82 -8.37 -2.85
N HIS A 703 -15.00 -7.35 -2.64
CA HIS A 703 -15.48 -5.98 -2.56
C HIS A 703 -16.02 -5.49 -3.90
N GLY A 704 -15.28 -5.69 -4.99
CA GLY A 704 -15.73 -5.38 -6.35
C GLY A 704 -17.08 -6.04 -6.68
N TYR A 705 -17.28 -7.28 -6.23
CA TYR A 705 -18.55 -7.99 -6.36
C TYR A 705 -19.65 -7.32 -5.54
N ASP A 706 -19.38 -6.91 -4.30
CA ASP A 706 -20.36 -6.25 -3.43
C ASP A 706 -20.82 -4.90 -4.02
N ILE A 707 -19.94 -4.18 -4.72
CA ILE A 707 -20.19 -2.85 -5.33
C ILE A 707 -20.27 -2.87 -6.88
N ILE A 708 -20.58 -4.01 -7.49
CA ILE A 708 -20.43 -4.20 -8.94
C ILE A 708 -21.11 -3.14 -9.83
N GLU A 709 -22.27 -2.64 -9.42
CA GLU A 709 -23.00 -1.62 -10.20
C GLU A 709 -22.31 -0.25 -10.15
N GLU A 710 -21.70 0.10 -9.01
CA GLU A 710 -20.89 1.31 -8.85
C GLU A 710 -19.60 1.20 -9.67
N LEU A 711 -18.98 0.01 -9.66
CA LEU A 711 -17.80 -0.27 -10.48
C LEU A 711 -18.10 -0.13 -11.98
N TRP A 712 -19.21 -0.70 -12.46
CA TRP A 712 -19.63 -0.54 -13.85
C TRP A 712 -19.96 0.91 -14.20
N GLY A 713 -20.62 1.65 -13.30
CA GLY A 713 -20.88 3.08 -13.48
C GLY A 713 -19.60 3.88 -13.70
N ALA A 714 -18.61 3.72 -12.82
CA ALA A 714 -17.31 4.37 -12.97
C ALA A 714 -16.57 3.91 -14.24
N THR A 715 -16.61 2.61 -14.55
CA THR A 715 -16.02 2.04 -15.77
C THR A 715 -16.61 2.69 -17.02
N LEU A 716 -17.94 2.83 -17.09
CA LEU A 716 -18.61 3.46 -18.22
C LEU A 716 -18.23 4.94 -18.34
N GLN A 717 -18.16 5.69 -17.25
CA GLN A 717 -17.72 7.10 -17.25
C GLN A 717 -16.28 7.24 -17.76
N VAL A 718 -15.37 6.36 -17.32
CA VAL A 718 -13.97 6.34 -17.78
C VAL A 718 -13.89 6.19 -19.29
N ILE A 719 -14.65 5.26 -19.86
CA ILE A 719 -14.65 4.97 -21.29
C ILE A 719 -15.34 6.11 -22.06
N SER A 720 -16.58 6.43 -21.71
CA SER A 720 -17.46 7.32 -22.49
C SER A 720 -17.03 8.78 -22.51
N GLU A 721 -16.47 9.31 -21.42
CA GLU A 721 -16.05 10.73 -21.39
C GLU A 721 -14.57 10.91 -21.77
N CYS A 722 -13.83 9.82 -22.03
CA CYS A 722 -12.48 9.93 -22.57
C CYS A 722 -12.56 10.49 -24.01
N PRO A 723 -11.82 11.56 -24.36
CA PRO A 723 -11.95 12.20 -25.67
C PRO A 723 -11.26 11.44 -26.82
N CYS A 724 -10.52 10.35 -26.54
CA CYS A 724 -9.84 9.59 -27.58
C CYS A 724 -10.83 8.82 -28.48
N GLU A 725 -10.46 8.64 -29.74
CA GLU A 725 -11.33 8.01 -30.74
C GLU A 725 -11.30 6.47 -30.66
N SER A 726 -10.11 5.88 -30.55
CA SER A 726 -9.89 4.43 -30.68
C SER A 726 -9.64 3.71 -29.35
N GLY A 727 -9.40 4.47 -28.27
CA GLY A 727 -8.98 3.96 -26.98
C GLY A 727 -7.51 4.28 -26.67
N CYS A 728 -7.23 4.78 -25.47
CA CYS A 728 -5.91 5.21 -25.03
C CYS A 728 -5.57 4.66 -23.63
N PRO A 729 -4.34 4.87 -23.12
CA PRO A 729 -3.96 4.54 -21.74
C PRO A 729 -4.92 5.09 -20.68
N GLY A 730 -5.56 6.23 -20.95
CA GLY A 730 -6.50 6.89 -20.03
C GLY A 730 -7.91 6.29 -19.99
N CYS A 731 -8.20 5.24 -20.76
CA CYS A 731 -9.49 4.55 -20.70
C CYS A 731 -9.39 3.03 -20.77
N ILE A 732 -9.05 2.46 -21.94
CA ILE A 732 -9.20 1.01 -22.21
C ILE A 732 -7.88 0.28 -22.44
N GLN A 733 -6.73 0.97 -22.44
CA GLN A 733 -5.44 0.30 -22.56
C GLN A 733 -4.85 -0.02 -21.19
N SER A 734 -4.11 -1.12 -21.14
CA SER A 734 -3.43 -1.63 -19.97
C SER A 734 -1.94 -1.81 -20.25
N PRO A 735 -1.04 -1.22 -19.45
CA PRO A 735 0.39 -1.52 -19.54
C PRO A 735 0.75 -2.96 -19.10
N LYS A 736 -0.22 -3.73 -18.57
CA LYS A 736 -0.04 -5.14 -18.19
C LYS A 736 -0.55 -6.12 -19.26
N CYS A 737 -1.12 -5.63 -20.36
CA CYS A 737 -1.71 -6.50 -21.36
C CYS A 737 -0.62 -7.30 -22.10
N GLY A 738 -0.58 -8.62 -21.88
CA GLY A 738 0.31 -9.54 -22.62
C GLY A 738 0.01 -9.63 -24.12
N ASN A 739 -1.21 -9.25 -24.52
CA ASN A 739 -1.67 -9.19 -25.90
C ASN A 739 -1.44 -7.81 -26.56
N ASN A 740 -0.57 -6.98 -25.97
CA ASN A 740 -0.18 -5.68 -26.53
C ASN A 740 -1.36 -4.73 -26.80
N ASN A 741 -2.40 -4.81 -25.96
CA ASN A 741 -3.63 -4.02 -26.11
C ASN A 741 -4.38 -4.28 -27.43
N GLU A 742 -4.31 -5.50 -27.96
CA GLU A 742 -5.04 -5.90 -29.17
C GLU A 742 -5.74 -7.26 -28.99
N PRO A 743 -7.00 -7.41 -29.43
CA PRO A 743 -7.89 -6.37 -29.93
C PRO A 743 -8.48 -5.52 -28.78
N LEU A 744 -8.79 -4.25 -29.05
CA LEU A 744 -9.55 -3.37 -28.16
C LEU A 744 -10.58 -2.59 -28.97
N ASN A 745 -11.80 -2.47 -28.44
CA ASN A 745 -12.87 -1.70 -29.10
C ASN A 745 -13.65 -0.85 -28.09
N LYS A 746 -13.34 0.45 -28.07
CA LYS A 746 -13.97 1.43 -27.17
C LYS A 746 -15.49 1.49 -27.32
N GLY A 747 -15.98 1.61 -28.55
CA GLY A 747 -17.41 1.78 -28.81
C GLY A 747 -18.23 0.54 -28.45
N VAL A 748 -17.67 -0.67 -28.60
CA VAL A 748 -18.33 -1.90 -28.12
C VAL A 748 -18.27 -2.00 -26.61
N ALA A 749 -17.17 -1.57 -25.98
CA ALA A 749 -17.05 -1.55 -24.53
C ALA A 749 -18.06 -0.61 -23.86
N GLU A 750 -18.44 0.51 -24.49
CA GLU A 750 -19.50 1.39 -23.99
C GLU A 750 -20.90 0.76 -24.06
N LEU A 751 -21.11 -0.20 -24.96
CA LEU A 751 -22.38 -0.91 -25.11
C LEU A 751 -22.54 -2.08 -24.12
N ILE A 752 -21.41 -2.70 -23.75
CA ILE A 752 -21.30 -3.80 -22.79
C ILE A 752 -21.40 -3.22 -21.38
#